data_AF-A0A8H5NC62-F1
#
_entry.id   AF-A0A8H5NC62-F1
#
_cell.length_a   1.000
_cell.length_b   1.000
_cell.length_c   1.000
_cell.angle_alpha   90.00
_cell.angle_beta   90.00
_cell.angle_gamma   90.00
#
_symmetry.space_group_name_H-M   'P 1'
#
loop_
_entity.id
_entity.type
_entity.pdbx_description
1 polymer ?
#
loop_
_entity_poly.entity_id
_entity_poly.type
_entity_poly.pdbx_seq_one_letter_code
_entity_poly.pdbx_strand_id
1 'polypeptide(L)'
;MSQTLALVTGSTQGIGLAVAKELAIKHNYHVLLGVRNTKAGEEIASALRKDGHQASVVELDLTSPESIDKAVKHIDEKYGYLDVLINNAAVLLDFYKDLSTWDLFSKTFTTNVVGTGCLTQDILPLLRKAKNAPPRIVFVSSVMGSLTKATDETTIYYNIDYKAYDASKAAVNMLMLNFARELHDVGGKVNSVCPGLVKTGLSGYHEYGTTPEVGAERIVQMATIGEDGPTRTFSNLSEELPLIAKTKCDFGQPCSRCTKKDLRCTFGRPIRNGAATSIEPWTDLNARLSNELEAVNSVIPFEPQSFSLELDDFGSDFLSSLDTISTDSSGIMPASLDVLPPGITNEMQIRIPPRSLSSKGDLTRVSHRLSSMQHASRVIMQMLYAYPQMMLRRQTFPPFIHPHWHLKTLPETLGNSMAIAQMFATRTPETQPFLWRMVAAEEERFREKLHTFSPRELHLCLEAMIIYMMMSLSEPDSDSKERTSRLFETAELIGSRFLDHTGSYSTTEISEPSSTWQDWIFAESRRRMSCLWLIIGCVITIENGKKCSICNDMRSLPLPSSKLLWEARSLDEWQTEKAFFDMSCPFVTLGELVEAKANAGNPVEAQRLQGWEMGSDKMTAMLNIAVEYRPTPRITGPVPPTYPPTPPQEGTKRKASDAAPTSDNDNQSQSLPPSPKRTQHEASFLGISSGGHQDNTQHDELAPPGDRPVINTEPEIELELSDEQNRLLDTIINDGRNVFFTGSAGSGKSTVLKTAISRLQDQGKRVKICAPTGRAAVPIEGTTAHAYMGWGPKLFEKGIAELRGACFQKTTKKRLRRTDVLIIDEVSMISSNFLNSMNECLKSVRADKAHLAFGGIQVIVTGDFYQLAPVKPFQWCYHCGAPTKFNSAEGLHTCPESRDHGPWADEDKWAFRSNAWAEANFACFNLRGIHRQNDPTFIKVLQKCRLGIPFTENDIDLLMNHDCEVENAPQLLCTRDEVDPINQAKFQAITEYKPKQYTVRDGFKWNEVLEWENEKYSKRLEDGTLAVHKDHQLDPIVDLKETMQVMLQVNLDIRAGLVNGSQGVICGWERIDLKKLPVLQGPYSTDRERHVRAFTAQHLQTHPNKEDRVWPRVRFSNGRVRTIYPWCVITAIGDIRPYSLLHRTQIPLVPGWAITIHKSQGMTLERVIVNLSRAFAEGQVYVALSRATGLRGLKLEDSAQGLTVGEGGNEEVRQFLVDTFGPEMFEQVEDQETD
;
A
#
# COMPACT_ATOMS: atom_id res chain seq x y z
N MET A 1 -56.57 6.53 -21.72
CA MET A 1 -55.11 6.40 -21.52
C MET A 1 -54.43 7.09 -22.68
N SER A 2 -53.39 7.89 -22.44
CA SER A 2 -52.55 8.44 -23.51
C SER A 2 -51.85 7.30 -24.23
N GLN A 3 -51.66 7.44 -25.54
CA GLN A 3 -50.95 6.43 -26.31
C GLN A 3 -49.50 6.26 -25.81
N THR A 4 -49.08 5.01 -25.63
CA THR A 4 -47.75 4.67 -25.12
C THR A 4 -46.69 4.99 -26.16
N LEU A 5 -45.68 5.77 -25.78
CA LEU A 5 -44.58 6.16 -26.64
C LEU A 5 -43.33 5.31 -26.37
N ALA A 6 -42.84 4.60 -27.38
CA ALA A 6 -41.72 3.67 -27.26
C ALA A 6 -40.58 4.01 -28.23
N LEU A 7 -39.34 4.10 -27.76
CA LEU A 7 -38.15 4.24 -28.59
C LEU A 7 -37.45 2.88 -28.76
N VAL A 8 -37.21 2.46 -30.00
CA VAL A 8 -36.50 1.22 -30.32
C VAL A 8 -35.23 1.52 -31.11
N THR A 9 -34.06 1.25 -30.51
CA THR A 9 -32.77 1.47 -31.17
C THR A 9 -32.42 0.35 -32.15
N GLY A 10 -31.84 0.71 -33.30
CA GLY A 10 -31.43 -0.28 -34.31
C GLY A 10 -32.61 -0.99 -34.98
N SER A 11 -33.67 -0.23 -35.30
CA SER A 11 -34.98 -0.75 -35.71
C SER A 11 -35.19 -0.86 -37.24
N THR A 12 -34.13 -0.77 -38.04
CA THR A 12 -34.23 -0.92 -39.51
C THR A 12 -34.31 -2.39 -39.97
N GLN A 13 -33.85 -3.34 -39.17
CA GLN A 13 -33.78 -4.76 -39.55
C GLN A 13 -33.70 -5.68 -38.33
N GLY A 14 -33.83 -7.00 -38.55
CA GLY A 14 -33.66 -8.02 -37.52
C GLY A 14 -34.61 -7.84 -36.33
N ILE A 15 -34.09 -8.11 -35.12
CA ILE A 15 -34.88 -8.10 -33.87
C ILE A 15 -35.52 -6.72 -33.62
N GLY A 16 -34.77 -5.63 -33.82
CA GLY A 16 -35.27 -4.27 -33.57
C GLY A 16 -36.47 -3.91 -34.44
N LEU A 17 -36.47 -4.34 -35.71
CA LEU A 17 -37.62 -4.15 -36.60
C LEU A 17 -38.82 -5.01 -36.18
N ALA A 18 -38.59 -6.27 -35.80
CA ALA A 18 -39.64 -7.15 -35.32
C ALA A 18 -40.32 -6.61 -34.06
N VAL A 19 -39.53 -6.15 -33.07
CA VAL A 19 -40.03 -5.49 -31.85
C VAL A 19 -40.85 -4.25 -32.21
N ALA A 20 -40.34 -3.39 -33.10
CA ALA A 20 -41.05 -2.17 -33.50
C ALA A 20 -42.40 -2.46 -34.18
N LYS A 21 -42.45 -3.44 -35.09
CA LYS A 21 -43.69 -3.88 -35.73
C LYS A 21 -44.66 -4.45 -34.71
N GLU A 22 -44.20 -5.29 -33.79
CA GLU A 22 -45.08 -5.94 -32.82
C GLU A 22 -45.68 -4.95 -31.81
N LEU A 23 -44.87 -4.01 -31.30
CA LEU A 23 -45.37 -2.95 -30.42
C LEU A 23 -46.39 -2.04 -31.14
N ALA A 24 -46.15 -1.70 -32.39
CA ALA A 24 -47.07 -0.87 -33.17
C ALA A 24 -48.36 -1.61 -33.54
N ILE A 25 -48.26 -2.87 -33.99
CA ILE A 25 -49.38 -3.63 -34.54
C ILE A 25 -50.23 -4.28 -33.43
N LYS A 26 -49.60 -4.99 -32.49
CA LYS A 26 -50.33 -5.76 -31.46
C LYS A 26 -50.68 -4.93 -30.23
N HIS A 27 -49.84 -3.96 -29.88
CA HIS A 27 -50.01 -3.16 -28.65
C HIS A 27 -50.44 -1.71 -28.92
N ASN A 28 -50.55 -1.30 -30.20
CA ASN A 28 -50.96 0.04 -30.62
C ASN A 28 -50.09 1.17 -30.04
N TYR A 29 -48.80 0.89 -29.79
CA TYR A 29 -47.85 1.90 -29.32
C TYR A 29 -47.48 2.85 -30.45
N HIS A 30 -47.19 4.10 -30.11
CA HIS A 30 -46.47 4.99 -31.01
C HIS A 30 -44.98 4.64 -30.92
N VAL A 31 -44.45 4.06 -31.99
CA VAL A 31 -43.06 3.60 -32.01
C VAL A 31 -42.15 4.61 -32.71
N LEU A 32 -41.12 5.06 -31.99
CA LEU A 32 -40.02 5.83 -32.51
C LEU A 32 -38.92 4.88 -33.00
N LEU A 33 -38.68 4.85 -34.30
CA LEU A 33 -37.65 4.06 -34.94
C LEU A 33 -36.31 4.81 -34.84
N GLY A 34 -35.46 4.43 -33.89
CA GLY A 34 -34.09 4.94 -33.76
C GLY A 34 -33.17 4.30 -34.79
N VAL A 35 -32.80 5.04 -35.83
CA VAL A 35 -32.08 4.52 -37.02
C VAL A 35 -30.95 5.45 -37.46
N ARG A 36 -29.89 4.88 -38.03
CA ARG A 36 -28.80 5.66 -38.65
C ARG A 36 -29.16 6.15 -40.06
N ASN A 37 -29.90 5.35 -40.81
CA ASN A 37 -30.37 5.70 -42.15
C ASN A 37 -31.85 6.08 -42.08
N THR A 38 -32.13 7.38 -42.04
CA THR A 38 -33.48 7.92 -41.91
C THR A 38 -34.38 7.57 -43.08
N LYS A 39 -33.83 7.45 -44.30
CA LYS A 39 -34.58 7.05 -45.49
C LYS A 39 -35.14 5.63 -45.36
N ALA A 40 -34.29 4.67 -44.95
CA ALA A 40 -34.71 3.29 -44.71
C ALA A 40 -35.72 3.19 -43.55
N GLY A 41 -35.52 3.98 -42.48
CA GLY A 41 -36.50 4.07 -41.39
C GLY A 41 -37.86 4.62 -41.85
N GLU A 42 -37.86 5.59 -42.76
CA GLU A 42 -39.07 6.27 -43.22
C GLU A 42 -39.90 5.39 -44.16
N GLU A 43 -39.27 4.52 -44.94
CA GLU A 43 -39.95 3.47 -45.71
C GLU A 43 -40.74 2.53 -44.79
N ILE A 44 -40.11 2.10 -43.69
CA ILE A 44 -40.74 1.21 -42.68
C ILE A 44 -41.86 1.96 -41.93
N ALA A 45 -41.59 3.18 -41.47
CA ALA A 45 -42.57 3.99 -40.76
C ALA A 45 -43.79 4.31 -41.63
N SER A 46 -43.58 4.58 -42.92
CA SER A 46 -44.64 4.86 -43.89
C SER A 46 -45.51 3.62 -44.14
N ALA A 47 -44.92 2.43 -44.23
CA ALA A 47 -45.67 1.18 -44.34
C ALA A 47 -46.56 0.98 -43.11
N LEU A 48 -46.03 1.13 -41.90
CA LEU A 48 -46.80 1.02 -40.66
C LEU A 48 -47.94 2.04 -40.58
N ARG A 49 -47.69 3.29 -40.98
CA ARG A 49 -48.72 4.35 -41.03
C ARG A 49 -49.79 4.07 -42.07
N LYS A 50 -49.42 3.51 -43.23
CA LYS A 50 -50.38 3.10 -44.27
C LYS A 50 -51.33 2.01 -43.77
N ASP A 51 -50.82 1.12 -42.92
CA ASP A 51 -51.60 0.05 -42.28
C ASP A 51 -52.37 0.54 -41.03
N GLY A 52 -52.33 1.85 -40.73
CA GLY A 52 -53.10 2.49 -39.64
C GLY A 52 -52.37 2.56 -38.29
N HIS A 53 -51.09 2.19 -38.23
CA HIS A 53 -50.30 2.21 -37.00
C HIS A 53 -49.43 3.47 -36.85
N GLN A 54 -49.05 3.83 -35.63
CA GLN A 54 -48.25 5.03 -35.40
C GLN A 54 -46.75 4.74 -35.30
N ALA A 55 -46.01 5.25 -36.28
CA ALA A 55 -44.56 5.14 -36.33
C ALA A 55 -43.92 6.47 -36.75
N SER A 56 -42.78 6.80 -36.15
CA SER A 56 -41.98 7.98 -36.52
C SER A 56 -40.50 7.62 -36.50
N VAL A 57 -39.71 8.32 -37.31
CA VAL A 57 -38.27 8.09 -37.41
C VAL A 57 -37.52 9.08 -36.53
N VAL A 58 -36.49 8.59 -35.84
CA VAL A 58 -35.52 9.41 -35.10
C VAL A 58 -34.13 9.01 -35.57
N GLU A 59 -33.35 9.98 -36.07
CA GLU A 59 -31.95 9.74 -36.42
C GLU A 59 -31.15 9.47 -35.15
N LEU A 60 -30.55 8.29 -35.05
CA LEU A 60 -29.86 7.86 -33.84
C LEU A 60 -28.69 6.92 -34.19
N ASP A 61 -27.48 7.45 -34.04
CA ASP A 61 -26.23 6.70 -34.05
C ASP A 61 -25.62 6.64 -32.65
N LEU A 62 -25.61 5.45 -32.05
CA LEU A 62 -25.04 5.25 -30.70
C LEU A 62 -23.52 5.48 -30.64
N THR A 63 -22.84 5.64 -31.77
CA THR A 63 -21.41 5.94 -31.81
C THR A 63 -21.10 7.44 -31.85
N SER A 64 -22.12 8.30 -31.95
CA SER A 64 -21.98 9.77 -31.95
C SER A 64 -22.76 10.41 -30.79
N PRO A 65 -22.07 11.04 -29.82
CA PRO A 65 -22.72 11.82 -28.77
C PRO A 65 -23.65 12.91 -29.31
N GLU A 66 -23.27 13.57 -30.40
CA GLU A 66 -24.06 14.63 -31.04
C GLU A 66 -25.37 14.08 -31.64
N SER A 67 -25.34 12.86 -32.17
CA SER A 67 -26.54 12.18 -32.67
C SER A 67 -27.49 11.81 -31.52
N ILE A 68 -26.95 11.33 -30.40
CA ILE A 68 -27.74 11.02 -29.19
C ILE A 68 -28.41 12.29 -28.66
N ASP A 69 -27.65 13.37 -28.47
CA ASP A 69 -28.17 14.64 -27.92
C ASP A 69 -29.27 15.22 -28.82
N LYS A 70 -29.06 15.23 -30.14
CA LYS A 70 -30.08 15.63 -31.12
C LYS A 70 -31.34 14.76 -31.04
N ALA A 71 -31.19 13.45 -30.90
CA ALA A 71 -32.32 12.54 -30.80
C ALA A 71 -33.14 12.79 -29.52
N VAL A 72 -32.46 12.92 -28.37
CA VAL A 72 -33.12 13.19 -27.07
C VAL A 72 -33.84 14.53 -27.10
N LYS A 73 -33.16 15.59 -27.59
CA LYS A 73 -33.76 16.92 -27.75
C LYS A 73 -34.97 16.90 -28.67
N HIS A 74 -34.90 16.19 -29.79
CA HIS A 74 -36.05 16.02 -30.70
C HIS A 74 -37.24 15.35 -30.01
N ILE A 75 -37.00 14.33 -29.17
CA ILE A 75 -38.06 13.64 -28.43
C ILE A 75 -38.66 14.54 -27.35
N ASP A 76 -37.84 15.30 -26.62
CA ASP A 76 -38.31 16.26 -25.61
C ASP A 76 -39.15 17.38 -26.25
N GLU A 77 -38.67 18.00 -27.31
CA GLU A 77 -39.36 19.11 -27.99
C GLU A 77 -40.68 18.67 -28.63
N LYS A 78 -40.70 17.48 -29.25
CA LYS A 78 -41.88 17.01 -30.00
C LYS A 78 -42.91 16.29 -29.13
N TYR A 79 -42.47 15.53 -28.13
CA TYR A 79 -43.35 14.68 -27.33
C TYR A 79 -43.31 15.06 -25.84
N GLY A 80 -42.13 15.37 -25.29
CA GLY A 80 -41.94 15.81 -23.90
C GLY A 80 -41.96 14.70 -22.84
N TYR A 81 -42.07 13.44 -23.27
CA TYR A 81 -42.03 12.24 -22.42
C TYR A 81 -41.56 11.03 -23.21
N LEU A 82 -41.25 9.94 -22.52
CA LEU A 82 -41.09 8.60 -23.10
C LEU A 82 -41.63 7.58 -22.11
N ASP A 83 -42.38 6.56 -22.56
CA ASP A 83 -42.89 5.51 -21.68
C ASP A 83 -42.00 4.26 -21.68
N VAL A 84 -41.45 3.91 -22.84
CA VAL A 84 -40.68 2.68 -23.05
C VAL A 84 -39.40 2.95 -23.84
N LEU A 85 -38.26 2.46 -23.33
CA LEU A 85 -36.98 2.46 -24.04
C LEU A 85 -36.51 1.03 -24.30
N ILE A 86 -36.30 0.67 -25.56
CA ILE A 86 -35.72 -0.61 -25.98
C ILE A 86 -34.30 -0.38 -26.51
N ASN A 87 -33.32 -0.72 -25.68
CA ASN A 87 -31.90 -0.70 -26.00
C ASN A 87 -31.52 -1.99 -26.75
N ASN A 88 -31.81 -2.04 -28.06
CA ASN A 88 -31.60 -3.19 -28.91
C ASN A 88 -30.32 -3.13 -29.77
N ALA A 89 -29.92 -1.94 -30.23
CA ALA A 89 -28.78 -1.79 -31.13
C ALA A 89 -27.48 -2.36 -30.53
N ALA A 90 -26.82 -3.23 -31.29
CA ALA A 90 -25.56 -3.85 -30.92
C ALA A 90 -24.74 -4.27 -32.15
N VAL A 91 -23.46 -4.54 -31.95
CA VAL A 91 -22.53 -5.14 -32.91
C VAL A 91 -21.82 -6.35 -32.29
N LEU A 92 -21.49 -7.33 -33.13
CA LEU A 92 -20.66 -8.49 -32.79
C LEU A 92 -19.49 -8.50 -33.79
N LEU A 93 -18.31 -8.09 -33.33
CA LEU A 93 -17.15 -7.85 -34.20
C LEU A 93 -16.05 -8.90 -34.04
N ASP A 94 -16.19 -9.84 -33.09
CA ASP A 94 -15.20 -10.86 -32.76
C ASP A 94 -14.88 -11.82 -33.91
N PHE A 95 -15.74 -11.89 -34.94
CA PHE A 95 -15.48 -12.65 -36.16
C PHE A 95 -14.45 -12.00 -37.09
N TYR A 96 -14.23 -10.68 -36.98
CA TYR A 96 -13.29 -9.94 -37.83
C TYR A 96 -11.87 -10.06 -37.28
N LYS A 97 -11.14 -11.06 -37.81
CA LYS A 97 -9.75 -11.35 -37.41
C LYS A 97 -8.76 -10.21 -37.70
N ASP A 98 -9.12 -9.29 -38.59
CA ASP A 98 -8.25 -8.17 -39.00
C ASP A 98 -8.30 -6.97 -38.03
N LEU A 99 -9.24 -6.96 -37.07
CA LEU A 99 -9.29 -5.92 -36.06
C LEU A 99 -8.22 -6.16 -34.99
N SER A 100 -7.49 -5.10 -34.64
CA SER A 100 -6.64 -5.15 -33.45
C SER A 100 -7.50 -5.41 -32.20
N THR A 101 -6.94 -6.05 -31.17
CA THR A 101 -7.68 -6.27 -29.92
C THR A 101 -8.22 -4.96 -29.35
N TRP A 102 -7.47 -3.85 -29.47
CA TRP A 102 -7.93 -2.53 -29.06
C TRP A 102 -9.17 -2.08 -29.85
N ASP A 103 -9.14 -2.19 -31.17
CA ASP A 103 -10.26 -1.76 -32.02
C ASP A 103 -11.48 -2.65 -31.84
N LEU A 104 -11.26 -3.95 -31.67
CA LEU A 104 -12.32 -4.92 -31.39
C LEU A 104 -13.07 -4.54 -30.11
N PHE A 105 -12.36 -4.32 -28.99
CA PHE A 105 -12.97 -3.90 -27.74
C PHE A 105 -13.59 -2.50 -27.85
N SER A 106 -12.84 -1.52 -28.40
CA SER A 106 -13.28 -0.13 -28.46
C SER A 106 -14.57 0.00 -29.30
N LYS A 107 -14.60 -0.53 -30.52
CA LYS A 107 -15.78 -0.41 -31.40
C LYS A 107 -16.99 -1.16 -30.85
N THR A 108 -16.78 -2.35 -30.26
CA THR A 108 -17.84 -3.15 -29.64
C THR A 108 -18.41 -2.43 -28.41
N PHE A 109 -17.57 -1.94 -27.50
CA PHE A 109 -18.00 -1.23 -26.30
C PHE A 109 -18.63 0.14 -26.62
N THR A 110 -18.10 0.88 -27.61
CA THR A 110 -18.69 2.17 -28.00
C THR A 110 -20.16 2.02 -28.37
N THR A 111 -20.51 1.02 -29.18
CA THR A 111 -21.91 0.82 -29.60
C THR A 111 -22.74 0.13 -28.50
N ASN A 112 -22.25 -1.01 -27.99
CA ASN A 112 -23.05 -1.89 -27.13
C ASN A 112 -23.21 -1.35 -25.71
N VAL A 113 -22.25 -0.56 -25.21
CA VAL A 113 -22.19 -0.15 -23.80
C VAL A 113 -22.20 1.36 -23.65
N VAL A 114 -21.23 2.07 -24.24
CA VAL A 114 -21.06 3.52 -24.03
C VAL A 114 -22.26 4.28 -24.60
N GLY A 115 -22.54 4.13 -25.90
CA GLY A 115 -23.66 4.81 -26.55
C GLY A 115 -25.02 4.43 -25.95
N THR A 116 -25.20 3.13 -25.65
CA THR A 116 -26.41 2.62 -24.98
C THR A 116 -26.59 3.24 -23.59
N GLY A 117 -25.51 3.36 -22.80
CA GLY A 117 -25.51 3.98 -21.48
C GLY A 117 -25.78 5.48 -21.55
N CYS A 118 -25.09 6.21 -22.43
CA CYS A 118 -25.28 7.65 -22.63
C CYS A 118 -26.72 7.96 -23.04
N LEU A 119 -27.25 7.29 -24.07
CA LEU A 119 -28.63 7.46 -24.49
C LEU A 119 -29.61 7.21 -23.35
N THR A 120 -29.40 6.14 -22.58
CA THR A 120 -30.30 5.81 -21.47
C THR A 120 -30.27 6.91 -20.41
N GLN A 121 -29.08 7.38 -20.03
CA GLN A 121 -28.89 8.46 -19.06
C GLN A 121 -29.59 9.75 -19.49
N ASP A 122 -29.40 10.14 -20.76
CA ASP A 122 -29.94 11.39 -21.31
C ASP A 122 -31.46 11.34 -21.48
N ILE A 123 -32.03 10.15 -21.70
CA ILE A 123 -33.48 9.92 -21.79
C ILE A 123 -34.16 9.83 -20.42
N LEU A 124 -33.44 9.60 -19.31
CA LEU A 124 -34.06 9.43 -17.99
C LEU A 124 -35.04 10.55 -17.59
N PRO A 125 -34.77 11.85 -17.84
CA PRO A 125 -35.74 12.91 -17.56
C PRO A 125 -37.08 12.73 -18.29
N LEU A 126 -37.06 12.18 -19.52
CA LEU A 126 -38.26 11.90 -20.31
C LEU A 126 -39.00 10.65 -19.80
N LEU A 127 -38.27 9.61 -19.40
CA LEU A 127 -38.84 8.40 -18.78
C LEU A 127 -39.51 8.71 -17.44
N ARG A 128 -38.96 9.64 -16.65
CA ARG A 128 -39.58 10.12 -15.41
C ARG A 128 -40.89 10.89 -15.66
N LYS A 129 -41.09 11.41 -16.87
CA LYS A 129 -42.33 12.06 -17.33
C LYS A 129 -43.28 11.09 -18.05
N ALA A 130 -43.03 9.77 -18.00
CA ALA A 130 -43.89 8.76 -18.61
C ALA A 130 -45.36 8.99 -18.27
N LYS A 131 -46.22 9.03 -19.29
CA LYS A 131 -47.66 9.22 -19.12
C LYS A 131 -48.36 7.92 -18.75
N ASN A 132 -47.75 6.79 -19.08
CA ASN A 132 -48.21 5.44 -18.75
C ASN A 132 -47.24 4.77 -17.77
N ALA A 133 -47.05 5.41 -16.61
CA ALA A 133 -46.18 4.94 -15.54
C ALA A 133 -46.57 3.51 -15.06
N PRO A 134 -45.60 2.73 -14.54
CA PRO A 134 -44.18 3.03 -14.41
C PRO A 134 -43.44 2.96 -15.77
N PRO A 135 -42.36 3.76 -15.96
CA PRO A 135 -41.55 3.69 -17.18
C PRO A 135 -40.88 2.33 -17.33
N ARG A 136 -40.64 1.89 -18.57
CA ARG A 136 -40.05 0.59 -18.90
C ARG A 136 -38.76 0.76 -19.68
N ILE A 137 -37.70 0.05 -19.27
CA ILE A 137 -36.45 -0.04 -20.04
C ILE A 137 -36.12 -1.51 -20.25
N VAL A 138 -35.93 -1.90 -21.51
CA VAL A 138 -35.49 -3.25 -21.88
C VAL A 138 -34.12 -3.17 -22.53
N PHE A 139 -33.13 -3.80 -21.90
CA PHE A 139 -31.79 -3.99 -22.47
C PHE A 139 -31.72 -5.33 -23.20
N VAL A 140 -31.36 -5.32 -24.48
CA VAL A 140 -31.16 -6.55 -25.25
C VAL A 140 -29.73 -7.06 -25.03
N SER A 141 -29.62 -8.11 -24.24
CA SER A 141 -28.38 -8.75 -23.83
C SER A 141 -28.18 -10.11 -24.53
N SER A 142 -27.24 -10.93 -24.05
CA SER A 142 -26.97 -12.30 -24.51
C SER A 142 -26.72 -13.22 -23.32
N VAL A 143 -27.06 -14.50 -23.45
CA VAL A 143 -26.70 -15.53 -22.46
C VAL A 143 -25.20 -15.60 -22.24
N MET A 144 -24.40 -15.25 -23.26
CA MET A 144 -22.94 -15.16 -23.16
C MET A 144 -22.46 -14.01 -22.26
N GLY A 145 -23.34 -13.05 -21.94
CA GLY A 145 -23.09 -12.02 -20.92
C GLY A 145 -23.41 -12.46 -19.48
N SER A 146 -23.83 -13.72 -19.26
CA SER A 146 -24.00 -14.30 -17.92
C SER A 146 -22.68 -14.86 -17.43
N LEU A 147 -22.16 -14.34 -16.31
CA LEU A 147 -20.94 -14.87 -15.70
C LEU A 147 -21.09 -16.34 -15.27
N THR A 148 -22.30 -16.75 -14.88
CA THR A 148 -22.58 -18.15 -14.49
C THR A 148 -22.53 -19.09 -15.69
N LYS A 149 -23.16 -18.71 -16.81
CA LYS A 149 -23.15 -19.54 -18.02
C LYS A 149 -21.78 -19.52 -18.71
N ALA A 150 -21.04 -18.42 -18.60
CA ALA A 150 -19.67 -18.32 -19.11
C ALA A 150 -18.68 -19.26 -18.39
N THR A 151 -18.92 -19.60 -17.12
CA THR A 151 -18.11 -20.57 -16.36
C THR A 151 -18.60 -22.02 -16.46
N ASP A 152 -19.70 -22.27 -17.17
CA ASP A 152 -20.30 -23.59 -17.28
C ASP A 152 -19.74 -24.34 -18.50
N GLU A 153 -18.77 -25.21 -18.24
CA GLU A 153 -18.08 -26.06 -19.24
C GLU A 153 -19.05 -26.93 -20.07
N THR A 154 -20.26 -27.17 -19.58
CA THR A 154 -21.26 -27.98 -20.28
C THR A 154 -21.99 -27.22 -21.39
N THR A 155 -21.86 -25.89 -21.43
CA THR A 155 -22.55 -25.06 -22.41
C THR A 155 -21.74 -24.93 -23.71
N ILE A 156 -22.43 -24.84 -24.84
CA ILE A 156 -21.79 -24.62 -26.15
C ILE A 156 -21.01 -23.30 -26.22
N TYR A 157 -21.31 -22.35 -25.32
CA TYR A 157 -20.70 -21.02 -25.30
C TYR A 157 -19.32 -21.01 -24.64
N TYR A 158 -19.03 -21.97 -23.75
CA TYR A 158 -17.75 -22.05 -23.01
C TYR A 158 -16.53 -22.09 -23.95
N ASN A 159 -16.67 -22.74 -25.10
CA ASN A 159 -15.60 -22.89 -26.09
C ASN A 159 -15.61 -21.80 -27.19
N ILE A 160 -16.48 -20.80 -27.11
CA ILE A 160 -16.60 -19.73 -28.10
C ILE A 160 -15.86 -18.49 -27.61
N ASP A 161 -14.85 -18.05 -28.34
CA ASP A 161 -14.05 -16.88 -27.99
C ASP A 161 -14.64 -15.59 -28.59
N TYR A 162 -15.73 -15.08 -28.01
CA TYR A 162 -16.28 -13.75 -28.32
C TYR A 162 -16.00 -12.75 -27.20
N LYS A 163 -14.74 -12.71 -26.77
CA LYS A 163 -14.25 -11.93 -25.61
C LYS A 163 -14.78 -10.50 -25.52
N ALA A 164 -14.89 -9.76 -26.63
CA ALA A 164 -15.33 -8.37 -26.61
C ALA A 164 -16.86 -8.27 -26.54
N TYR A 165 -17.56 -9.11 -27.29
CA TYR A 165 -19.02 -9.17 -27.25
C TYR A 165 -19.54 -9.64 -25.89
N ASP A 166 -18.99 -10.72 -25.33
CA ASP A 166 -19.39 -11.30 -24.05
C ASP A 166 -19.22 -10.29 -22.91
N ALA A 167 -18.05 -9.64 -22.86
CA ALA A 167 -17.77 -8.57 -21.92
C ALA A 167 -18.75 -7.39 -22.10
N SER A 168 -19.08 -7.01 -23.34
CA SER A 168 -20.04 -5.94 -23.60
C SER A 168 -21.46 -6.27 -23.12
N LYS A 169 -21.91 -7.53 -23.28
CA LYS A 169 -23.24 -7.97 -22.83
C LYS A 169 -23.32 -8.15 -21.32
N ALA A 170 -22.23 -8.57 -20.68
CA ALA A 170 -22.10 -8.54 -19.22
C ALA A 170 -22.17 -7.08 -18.68
N ALA A 171 -21.51 -6.13 -19.36
CA ALA A 171 -21.60 -4.72 -18.99
C ALA A 171 -23.02 -4.15 -19.14
N VAL A 172 -23.74 -4.52 -20.21
CA VAL A 172 -25.16 -4.17 -20.41
C VAL A 172 -26.04 -4.70 -19.28
N ASN A 173 -25.81 -5.93 -18.81
CA ASN A 173 -26.51 -6.48 -17.65
C ASN A 173 -26.26 -5.65 -16.37
N MET A 174 -25.07 -5.07 -16.21
CA MET A 174 -24.78 -4.17 -15.10
C MET A 174 -25.43 -2.79 -15.28
N LEU A 175 -25.47 -2.25 -16.50
CA LEU A 175 -26.20 -1.00 -16.80
C LEU A 175 -27.68 -1.13 -16.43
N MET A 176 -28.30 -2.26 -16.76
CA MET A 176 -29.68 -2.58 -16.37
C MET A 176 -29.88 -2.43 -14.85
N LEU A 177 -29.01 -3.03 -14.02
CA LEU A 177 -29.13 -2.93 -12.56
C LEU A 177 -28.93 -1.50 -12.03
N ASN A 178 -28.05 -0.71 -12.66
CA ASN A 178 -27.81 0.68 -12.27
C ASN A 178 -29.03 1.56 -12.58
N PHE A 179 -29.57 1.49 -13.80
CA PHE A 179 -30.75 2.27 -14.16
C PHE A 179 -32.02 1.79 -13.46
N ALA A 180 -32.12 0.49 -13.12
CA ALA A 180 -33.17 -0.04 -12.26
C ALA A 180 -33.10 0.47 -10.81
N ARG A 181 -31.91 0.88 -10.35
CA ARG A 181 -31.74 1.57 -9.06
C ARG A 181 -32.14 3.02 -9.17
N GLU A 182 -31.76 3.67 -10.27
CA GLU A 182 -32.03 5.09 -10.50
C GLU A 182 -33.51 5.39 -10.70
N LEU A 183 -34.27 4.55 -11.41
CA LEU A 183 -35.72 4.70 -11.59
C LEU A 183 -36.57 4.00 -10.50
N HIS A 184 -35.94 3.52 -9.42
CA HIS A 184 -36.65 2.82 -8.35
C HIS A 184 -37.70 3.70 -7.66
N ASP A 185 -37.41 4.99 -7.50
CA ASP A 185 -38.28 5.96 -6.86
C ASP A 185 -39.60 6.19 -7.61
N VAL A 186 -39.62 5.99 -8.93
CA VAL A 186 -40.81 6.08 -9.79
C VAL A 186 -41.37 4.70 -10.17
N GLY A 187 -40.92 3.63 -9.49
CA GLY A 187 -41.37 2.26 -9.74
C GLY A 187 -40.94 1.67 -11.10
N GLY A 188 -39.93 2.25 -11.75
CA GLY A 188 -39.49 1.89 -13.10
C GLY A 188 -39.17 0.40 -13.26
N LYS A 189 -39.61 -0.17 -14.38
CA LYS A 189 -39.40 -1.58 -14.72
C LYS A 189 -38.26 -1.71 -15.70
N VAL A 190 -37.10 -2.11 -15.20
CA VAL A 190 -35.85 -2.13 -15.96
C VAL A 190 -35.31 -3.55 -15.95
N ASN A 191 -35.25 -4.19 -17.12
CA ASN A 191 -34.89 -5.60 -17.27
C ASN A 191 -33.95 -5.83 -18.46
N SER A 192 -33.19 -6.93 -18.41
CA SER A 192 -32.38 -7.42 -19.53
C SER A 192 -33.03 -8.65 -20.16
N VAL A 193 -32.97 -8.77 -21.48
CA VAL A 193 -33.52 -9.90 -22.23
C VAL A 193 -32.46 -10.51 -23.15
N CYS A 194 -32.31 -11.83 -23.12
CA CYS A 194 -31.58 -12.59 -24.12
C CYS A 194 -32.58 -13.12 -25.17
N PRO A 195 -32.48 -12.68 -26.44
CA PRO A 195 -33.37 -13.13 -27.51
C PRO A 195 -33.01 -14.54 -28.05
N GLY A 196 -31.94 -15.15 -27.55
CA GLY A 196 -31.38 -16.39 -28.09
C GLY A 196 -30.59 -16.16 -29.39
N LEU A 197 -30.26 -17.26 -30.08
CA LEU A 197 -29.64 -17.19 -31.40
C LEU A 197 -30.72 -16.89 -32.45
N VAL A 198 -30.62 -15.72 -33.09
CA VAL A 198 -31.62 -15.22 -34.05
C VAL A 198 -30.97 -14.92 -35.39
N LYS A 199 -31.60 -15.35 -36.49
CA LYS A 199 -31.16 -15.12 -37.88
C LYS A 199 -31.17 -13.63 -38.23
N THR A 200 -30.04 -12.97 -38.02
CA THR A 200 -29.86 -11.55 -38.31
C THR A 200 -28.48 -11.30 -38.91
N GLY A 201 -28.26 -10.08 -39.44
CA GLY A 201 -26.93 -9.65 -39.85
C GLY A 201 -25.89 -9.71 -38.72
N LEU A 202 -26.30 -9.56 -37.46
CA LEU A 202 -25.40 -9.64 -36.30
C LEU A 202 -24.87 -11.06 -36.07
N SER A 203 -25.66 -12.09 -36.38
CA SER A 203 -25.27 -13.50 -36.27
C SER A 203 -24.74 -14.08 -37.58
N GLY A 204 -24.52 -13.26 -38.61
CA GLY A 204 -24.19 -13.73 -39.97
C GLY A 204 -25.26 -14.64 -40.58
N TYR A 205 -26.54 -14.48 -40.21
CA TYR A 205 -27.66 -15.32 -40.67
C TYR A 205 -27.50 -16.84 -40.42
N HIS A 206 -26.81 -17.20 -39.32
CA HIS A 206 -26.57 -18.59 -38.93
C HIS A 206 -27.82 -19.50 -39.02
N GLU A 207 -27.68 -20.66 -39.66
CA GLU A 207 -28.80 -21.55 -40.04
C GLU A 207 -29.61 -22.07 -38.86
N TYR A 208 -28.96 -22.26 -37.71
CA TYR A 208 -29.57 -22.72 -36.46
C TYR A 208 -30.28 -21.60 -35.67
N GLY A 209 -30.24 -20.36 -36.14
CA GLY A 209 -30.95 -19.26 -35.50
C GLY A 209 -32.47 -19.31 -35.73
N THR A 210 -33.22 -18.81 -34.77
CA THR A 210 -34.67 -18.60 -34.86
C THR A 210 -34.99 -17.36 -35.72
N THR A 211 -36.27 -17.12 -36.01
CA THR A 211 -36.67 -15.92 -36.77
C THR A 211 -36.64 -14.66 -35.88
N PRO A 212 -36.46 -13.46 -36.46
CA PRO A 212 -36.53 -12.20 -35.72
C PRO A 212 -37.80 -12.01 -34.89
N GLU A 213 -38.93 -12.52 -35.36
CA GLU A 213 -40.23 -12.47 -34.67
C GLU A 213 -40.17 -13.25 -33.34
N VAL A 214 -39.65 -14.47 -33.36
CA VAL A 214 -39.48 -15.29 -32.14
C VAL A 214 -38.51 -14.62 -31.16
N GLY A 215 -37.42 -14.04 -31.66
CA GLY A 215 -36.46 -13.31 -30.84
C GLY A 215 -37.03 -12.03 -30.19
N ALA A 216 -38.08 -11.44 -30.79
CA ALA A 216 -38.73 -10.23 -30.28
C ALA A 216 -39.71 -10.50 -29.14
N GLU A 217 -40.30 -11.70 -29.05
CA GLU A 217 -41.39 -12.01 -28.12
C GLU A 217 -41.10 -11.64 -26.66
N ARG A 218 -39.94 -12.07 -26.13
CA ARG A 218 -39.57 -11.77 -24.73
C ARG A 218 -39.27 -10.28 -24.51
N ILE A 219 -38.73 -9.60 -25.52
CA ILE A 219 -38.45 -8.15 -25.46
C ILE A 219 -39.78 -7.39 -25.39
N VAL A 220 -40.74 -7.73 -26.25
CA VAL A 220 -42.09 -7.16 -26.27
C VAL A 220 -42.83 -7.46 -24.98
N GLN A 221 -42.71 -8.68 -24.44
CA GLN A 221 -43.28 -9.03 -23.15
C GLN A 221 -42.74 -8.12 -22.04
N MET A 222 -41.42 -7.92 -21.95
CA MET A 222 -40.81 -7.00 -20.96
C MET A 222 -41.13 -5.53 -21.22
N ALA A 223 -41.36 -5.14 -22.48
CA ALA A 223 -41.75 -3.79 -22.86
C ALA A 223 -43.21 -3.46 -22.48
N THR A 224 -44.04 -4.48 -22.24
CA THR A 224 -45.50 -4.36 -22.04
C THR A 224 -45.97 -4.86 -20.67
N ILE A 225 -45.05 -5.26 -19.79
CA ILE A 225 -45.39 -5.74 -18.42
C ILE A 225 -46.20 -4.72 -17.62
N GLY A 226 -47.13 -5.20 -16.80
CA GLY A 226 -47.92 -4.38 -15.89
C GLY A 226 -47.13 -3.79 -14.73
N GLU A 227 -47.80 -3.02 -13.88
CA GLU A 227 -47.18 -2.38 -12.70
C GLU A 227 -46.62 -3.39 -11.70
N ASP A 228 -47.21 -4.58 -11.59
CA ASP A 228 -46.72 -5.68 -10.75
C ASP A 228 -45.65 -6.54 -11.45
N GLY A 229 -45.23 -6.13 -12.65
CA GLY A 229 -44.23 -6.83 -13.45
C GLY A 229 -42.84 -6.85 -12.79
N PRO A 230 -41.99 -7.83 -13.16
CA PRO A 230 -40.65 -7.97 -12.62
C PRO A 230 -39.77 -6.77 -13.01
N THR A 231 -38.78 -6.46 -12.16
CA THR A 231 -37.69 -5.50 -12.44
C THR A 231 -36.39 -6.10 -11.95
N ARG A 232 -35.26 -5.69 -12.52
CA ARG A 232 -33.91 -6.19 -12.21
C ARG A 232 -33.68 -7.65 -12.60
N THR A 233 -34.42 -8.15 -13.57
CA THR A 233 -34.30 -9.53 -14.05
C THR A 233 -33.50 -9.60 -15.35
N PHE A 234 -32.85 -10.74 -15.57
CA PHE A 234 -32.26 -11.11 -16.85
C PHE A 234 -32.91 -12.39 -17.32
N SER A 235 -33.57 -12.43 -18.49
CA SER A 235 -34.35 -13.59 -18.90
C SER A 235 -34.33 -13.86 -20.40
N ASN A 236 -34.63 -15.09 -20.80
CA ASN A 236 -34.99 -15.43 -22.18
C ASN A 236 -36.49 -15.82 -22.24
N LEU A 237 -36.93 -16.39 -23.36
CA LEU A 237 -38.33 -16.81 -23.52
C LEU A 237 -38.75 -17.94 -22.57
N SER A 238 -37.80 -18.80 -22.20
CA SER A 238 -38.04 -20.03 -21.44
C SER A 238 -37.89 -19.86 -19.93
N GLU A 239 -36.93 -19.03 -19.50
CA GLU A 239 -36.53 -18.93 -18.09
C GLU A 239 -35.87 -17.58 -17.75
N GLU A 240 -35.76 -17.32 -16.44
CA GLU A 240 -34.85 -16.30 -15.91
C GLU A 240 -33.42 -16.85 -15.89
N LEU A 241 -32.49 -16.08 -16.44
CA LEU A 241 -31.08 -16.40 -16.58
C LEU A 241 -30.26 -15.83 -15.40
N PRO A 242 -29.24 -16.55 -14.91
CA PRO A 242 -28.41 -16.07 -13.81
C PRO A 242 -27.51 -14.89 -14.22
N LEU A 243 -27.39 -13.88 -13.36
CA LEU A 243 -26.55 -12.69 -13.58
C LEU A 243 -25.09 -12.86 -13.08
N ILE A 244 -24.90 -13.46 -11.90
CA ILE A 244 -23.59 -13.56 -11.20
C ILE A 244 -23.40 -15.00 -10.70
N ALA A 245 -22.16 -15.50 -10.69
CA ALA A 245 -21.81 -16.77 -10.04
C ALA A 245 -22.19 -16.75 -8.53
N LYS A 246 -23.00 -17.72 -8.08
CA LYS A 246 -23.29 -17.90 -6.65
C LYS A 246 -22.05 -18.46 -5.95
N THR A 247 -21.67 -17.89 -4.80
CA THR A 247 -20.57 -18.36 -3.93
C THR A 247 -20.85 -19.76 -3.37
N LYS A 248 -19.86 -20.67 -3.46
CA LYS A 248 -19.88 -22.08 -3.05
C LYS A 248 -19.91 -22.27 -1.51
N CYS A 249 -20.72 -23.21 -1.03
CA CYS A 249 -20.72 -23.77 0.33
C CYS A 249 -21.34 -25.18 0.24
N ASP A 250 -20.60 -26.21 0.66
CA ASP A 250 -20.76 -27.59 0.16
C ASP A 250 -21.18 -28.60 1.26
N PHE A 251 -22.21 -28.32 2.05
CA PHE A 251 -22.76 -29.26 3.05
C PHE A 251 -24.17 -29.78 2.67
N GLY A 252 -24.42 -31.06 2.93
CA GLY A 252 -25.61 -31.81 2.49
C GLY A 252 -26.95 -31.44 3.16
N GLN A 253 -26.95 -30.56 4.15
CA GLN A 253 -28.14 -29.85 4.63
C GLN A 253 -27.88 -28.34 4.62
N PRO A 254 -28.91 -27.49 4.39
CA PRO A 254 -28.74 -26.04 4.39
C PRO A 254 -28.15 -25.60 5.72
N CYS A 255 -26.94 -25.03 5.67
CA CYS A 255 -26.27 -24.55 6.86
C CYS A 255 -27.13 -23.48 7.55
N SER A 256 -26.94 -23.30 8.85
CA SER A 256 -27.69 -22.33 9.65
C SER A 256 -27.74 -20.94 9.02
N ARG A 257 -26.69 -20.56 8.29
CA ARG A 257 -26.59 -19.31 7.50
C ARG A 257 -27.53 -19.25 6.29
N CYS A 258 -27.74 -20.36 5.57
CA CYS A 258 -28.69 -20.46 4.46
C CYS A 258 -30.14 -20.51 4.98
N THR A 259 -30.37 -21.21 6.09
CA THR A 259 -31.67 -21.31 6.77
C THR A 259 -32.13 -19.96 7.33
N LYS A 260 -31.22 -19.17 7.91
CA LYS A 260 -31.53 -17.82 8.44
C LYS A 260 -31.81 -16.77 7.35
N LYS A 261 -31.49 -17.08 6.09
CA LYS A 261 -31.56 -16.14 4.96
C LYS A 261 -32.56 -16.54 3.88
N ASP A 262 -33.29 -17.64 4.09
CA ASP A 262 -34.37 -18.14 3.22
C ASP A 262 -33.97 -18.30 1.73
N LEU A 263 -32.85 -19.00 1.48
CA LEU A 263 -32.31 -19.25 0.14
C LEU A 263 -32.44 -20.73 -0.26
N ARG A 264 -32.95 -21.02 -1.48
CA ARG A 264 -33.06 -22.39 -2.06
C ARG A 264 -31.78 -22.82 -2.80
N CYS A 265 -31.35 -24.07 -2.59
CA CYS A 265 -30.04 -24.65 -2.97
C CYS A 265 -30.18 -25.79 -4.01
N THR A 266 -29.29 -25.88 -5.01
CA THR A 266 -29.53 -26.68 -6.24
C THR A 266 -28.26 -27.18 -6.99
N PHE A 267 -28.10 -28.52 -7.05
CA PHE A 267 -27.45 -29.42 -8.05
C PHE A 267 -26.11 -30.13 -7.74
N GLY A 268 -26.03 -31.43 -8.14
CA GLY A 268 -24.86 -32.31 -7.99
C GLY A 268 -24.75 -33.48 -9.01
N ARG A 269 -23.54 -34.09 -9.02
CA ARG A 269 -23.00 -35.40 -9.50
C ARG A 269 -23.23 -35.93 -10.93
N PRO A 270 -22.33 -36.84 -11.38
CA PRO A 270 -22.77 -38.23 -11.56
C PRO A 270 -21.89 -39.28 -10.85
N ILE A 271 -22.57 -40.30 -10.33
CA ILE A 271 -22.02 -41.62 -10.03
C ILE A 271 -21.84 -42.36 -11.37
N ARG A 272 -20.67 -42.95 -11.63
CA ARG A 272 -20.56 -44.15 -12.47
C ARG A 272 -19.62 -45.18 -11.84
N ASN A 273 -20.13 -46.40 -11.82
CA ASN A 273 -19.69 -47.60 -11.11
C ASN A 273 -18.37 -48.20 -11.65
N GLY A 274 -17.62 -48.82 -10.72
CA GLY A 274 -16.60 -49.86 -10.97
C GLY A 274 -15.20 -49.47 -10.47
N ALA A 275 -14.57 -50.07 -9.46
CA ALA A 275 -14.95 -51.13 -8.53
C ALA A 275 -14.46 -50.71 -7.13
N ALA A 276 -15.38 -50.64 -6.17
CA ALA A 276 -15.04 -50.49 -4.76
C ALA A 276 -14.87 -51.88 -4.17
N THR A 277 -13.64 -52.25 -3.83
CA THR A 277 -13.39 -53.20 -2.74
C THR A 277 -13.53 -52.43 -1.43
N SER A 278 -14.68 -52.63 -0.79
CA SER A 278 -14.96 -52.62 0.64
C SER A 278 -14.21 -51.62 1.53
N ILE A 279 -14.95 -50.64 2.07
CA ILE A 279 -15.05 -50.34 3.52
C ILE A 279 -16.43 -49.70 3.74
N GLU A 280 -17.19 -50.24 4.69
CA GLU A 280 -18.58 -49.89 5.02
C GLU A 280 -18.75 -48.51 5.70
N PRO A 281 -19.94 -47.88 5.63
CA PRO A 281 -20.20 -46.55 6.17
C PRO A 281 -20.48 -46.51 7.69
N TRP A 282 -19.83 -45.56 8.37
CA TRP A 282 -19.96 -45.19 9.79
C TRP A 282 -21.34 -44.62 10.14
N THR A 283 -22.36 -45.47 10.26
CA THR A 283 -23.66 -45.09 10.85
C THR A 283 -24.13 -45.98 12.00
N ASP A 284 -23.34 -46.96 12.44
CA ASP A 284 -23.79 -47.97 13.41
C ASP A 284 -23.09 -47.96 14.78
N LEU A 285 -22.26 -46.96 15.10
CA LEU A 285 -21.55 -46.92 16.39
C LEU A 285 -22.36 -46.32 17.56
N ASN A 286 -23.37 -45.49 17.27
CA ASN A 286 -24.21 -44.90 18.33
C ASN A 286 -25.34 -45.83 18.81
N ALA A 287 -25.62 -46.93 18.11
CA ALA A 287 -26.64 -47.91 18.52
C ALA A 287 -26.09 -49.00 19.47
N ARG A 288 -24.76 -49.12 19.62
CA ARG A 288 -24.13 -50.14 20.49
C ARG A 288 -23.72 -49.63 21.87
N LEU A 289 -23.57 -48.32 22.06
CA LEU A 289 -23.19 -47.73 23.36
C LEU A 289 -24.35 -47.55 24.34
N SER A 290 -25.59 -47.74 23.91
CA SER A 290 -26.77 -47.62 24.80
C SER A 290 -27.17 -48.94 25.49
N ASN A 291 -26.62 -50.09 25.07
CA ASN A 291 -27.01 -51.41 25.60
C ASN A 291 -25.93 -52.11 26.44
N GLU A 292 -24.74 -51.53 26.60
CA GLU A 292 -23.70 -52.06 27.50
C GLU A 292 -23.56 -51.27 28.82
N LEU A 293 -24.49 -50.35 29.08
CA LEU A 293 -24.55 -49.55 30.32
C LEU A 293 -25.42 -50.17 31.43
N GLU A 294 -25.94 -51.39 31.24
CA GLU A 294 -26.75 -52.10 32.26
C GLU A 294 -26.11 -53.39 32.82
N ALA A 295 -24.92 -53.81 32.36
CA ALA A 295 -24.37 -55.12 32.75
C ALA A 295 -23.21 -55.11 33.76
N VAL A 296 -22.71 -53.96 34.21
CA VAL A 296 -21.56 -53.92 35.16
C VAL A 296 -21.85 -53.00 36.35
N ASN A 297 -23.02 -53.21 36.96
CA ASN A 297 -23.31 -52.82 38.33
C ASN A 297 -23.36 -54.08 39.20
N SER A 298 -22.21 -54.72 39.45
CA SER A 298 -22.08 -55.67 40.55
C SER A 298 -20.62 -56.05 40.84
N VAL A 299 -20.26 -55.95 42.13
CA VAL A 299 -19.17 -56.62 42.87
C VAL A 299 -17.85 -55.83 43.06
N ILE A 300 -17.74 -55.28 44.28
CA ILE A 300 -16.55 -54.83 45.06
C ILE A 300 -15.74 -56.12 45.47
N PRO A 301 -14.39 -56.23 45.67
CA PRO A 301 -13.55 -55.33 46.53
C PRO A 301 -12.00 -55.26 46.32
N PHE A 302 -11.38 -54.30 47.04
CA PHE A 302 -10.06 -54.34 47.74
C PHE A 302 -8.68 -54.36 47.00
N GLU A 303 -7.80 -53.47 47.49
CA GLU A 303 -6.30 -53.43 47.47
C GLU A 303 -5.64 -54.63 48.21
N PRO A 304 -4.29 -54.70 48.43
CA PRO A 304 -3.09 -54.51 47.57
C PRO A 304 -2.07 -55.71 47.68
N GLN A 305 -1.02 -55.74 46.85
CA GLN A 305 0.39 -56.18 47.12
C GLN A 305 1.12 -57.05 46.06
N SER A 306 2.31 -56.54 45.68
CA SER A 306 3.62 -57.17 45.37
C SER A 306 3.74 -58.41 44.47
N PHE A 307 4.53 -58.31 43.39
CA PHE A 307 5.80 -59.05 43.26
C PHE A 307 6.70 -58.46 42.16
N SER A 308 7.99 -58.43 42.48
CA SER A 308 9.12 -57.96 41.68
C SER A 308 9.49 -58.89 40.53
N LEU A 309 9.98 -58.32 39.43
CA LEU A 309 10.98 -58.93 38.55
C LEU A 309 11.87 -57.81 38.00
N GLU A 310 13.13 -57.81 38.42
CA GLU A 310 14.21 -56.99 37.89
C GLU A 310 14.57 -57.44 36.48
N LEU A 311 14.78 -56.47 35.58
CA LEU A 311 15.92 -56.40 34.64
C LEU A 311 15.79 -55.13 33.80
N ASP A 312 16.68 -54.18 34.08
CA ASP A 312 17.39 -53.29 33.15
C ASP A 312 16.78 -53.10 31.75
N ASP A 313 16.13 -51.95 31.52
CA ASP A 313 16.45 -50.99 30.44
C ASP A 313 15.41 -49.85 30.47
N PHE A 314 15.74 -48.69 29.92
CA PHE A 314 14.99 -47.40 29.96
C PHE A 314 15.36 -46.44 31.10
N GLY A 315 16.66 -46.11 31.16
CA GLY A 315 17.15 -44.94 31.88
C GLY A 315 18.23 -44.13 31.18
N SER A 316 18.60 -44.43 29.92
CA SER A 316 19.89 -43.95 29.36
C SER A 316 19.87 -43.29 27.95
N ASP A 317 18.75 -43.17 27.23
CA ASP A 317 18.86 -42.97 25.77
C ASP A 317 18.73 -41.55 25.20
N PHE A 318 18.50 -40.50 26.01
CA PHE A 318 18.52 -39.14 25.44
C PHE A 318 19.90 -38.46 25.46
N LEU A 319 20.89 -39.05 26.15
CA LEU A 319 22.20 -38.42 26.37
C LEU A 319 23.42 -39.22 25.85
N SER A 320 23.25 -40.33 25.13
CA SER A 320 24.37 -41.18 24.68
C SER A 320 24.76 -41.04 23.19
N SER A 321 24.17 -40.13 22.41
CA SER A 321 24.45 -40.04 20.96
C SER A 321 25.58 -39.07 20.55
N LEU A 322 26.39 -38.59 21.49
CA LEU A 322 27.60 -37.84 21.15
C LEU A 322 28.81 -38.44 21.88
N ASP A 323 29.73 -38.93 21.04
CA ASP A 323 31.08 -39.41 21.32
C ASP A 323 31.14 -40.88 21.80
N THR A 324 31.75 -41.85 21.11
CA THR A 324 33.17 -41.86 20.69
C THR A 324 33.52 -43.13 19.90
N ILE A 325 34.24 -43.08 18.75
CA ILE A 325 35.21 -44.07 18.18
C ILE A 325 36.04 -43.29 17.14
N SER A 326 37.38 -43.15 17.08
CA SER A 326 38.57 -43.87 17.57
C SER A 326 39.77 -42.89 17.40
N THR A 327 40.97 -42.99 17.97
CA THR A 327 41.69 -44.04 18.72
C THR A 327 42.99 -43.44 19.26
N ASP A 328 43.38 -43.88 20.47
CA ASP A 328 44.73 -44.24 20.95
C ASP A 328 45.91 -43.28 20.74
N SER A 329 46.85 -43.07 21.67
CA SER A 329 47.33 -43.78 22.87
C SER A 329 48.23 -42.74 23.59
N SER A 330 48.50 -42.68 24.89
CA SER A 330 48.60 -43.66 25.97
C SER A 330 48.73 -42.87 27.28
N GLY A 331 48.32 -43.44 28.43
CA GLY A 331 48.94 -43.05 29.71
C GLY A 331 48.08 -42.83 30.96
N ILE A 332 47.23 -43.81 31.31
CA ILE A 332 47.04 -44.31 32.71
C ILE A 332 46.31 -43.41 33.74
N MET A 333 45.01 -43.72 33.90
CA MET A 333 44.21 -44.03 35.13
C MET A 333 44.46 -43.28 36.47
N PRO A 334 43.46 -43.22 37.38
CA PRO A 334 42.01 -43.17 37.21
C PRO A 334 41.33 -42.10 38.10
N ALA A 335 40.02 -41.97 37.85
CA ALA A 335 39.05 -41.06 38.42
C ALA A 335 38.78 -41.18 39.93
N SER A 336 38.55 -40.04 40.57
CA SER A 336 37.38 -39.75 41.41
C SER A 336 37.31 -38.24 41.64
N LEU A 337 36.10 -37.68 41.56
CA LEU A 337 35.81 -36.27 41.75
C LEU A 337 36.28 -35.80 43.13
N ASP A 338 36.97 -34.66 43.16
CA ASP A 338 36.86 -33.73 44.28
C ASP A 338 37.31 -32.31 43.88
N VAL A 339 36.58 -31.33 44.44
CA VAL A 339 36.93 -29.90 44.61
C VAL A 339 36.54 -28.90 43.50
N LEU A 340 35.38 -28.26 43.73
CA LEU A 340 34.94 -26.93 43.27
C LEU A 340 35.88 -25.78 43.79
N PRO A 341 35.67 -24.53 43.34
CA PRO A 341 36.44 -23.72 42.38
C PRO A 341 37.59 -22.90 43.03
N PRO A 342 38.55 -22.31 42.27
CA PRO A 342 38.46 -20.86 42.01
C PRO A 342 39.17 -20.37 40.73
N GLY A 343 38.80 -19.19 40.25
CA GLY A 343 39.68 -18.38 39.39
C GLY A 343 39.23 -18.25 37.94
N ILE A 344 38.45 -17.19 37.69
CA ILE A 344 38.25 -16.55 36.39
C ILE A 344 39.58 -16.44 35.62
N THR A 345 39.61 -16.87 34.36
CA THR A 345 40.13 -16.06 33.23
C THR A 345 39.70 -16.60 31.86
N ASN A 346 38.91 -15.78 31.15
CA ASN A 346 38.92 -15.45 29.70
C ASN A 346 39.20 -16.58 28.67
N GLU A 347 38.32 -16.96 27.74
CA GLU A 347 37.32 -16.19 26.99
C GLU A 347 36.17 -17.08 26.45
N MET A 348 34.96 -16.97 27.01
CA MET A 348 33.72 -17.32 26.28
C MET A 348 33.35 -16.13 25.39
N GLN A 349 33.89 -16.01 24.18
CA GLN A 349 33.42 -15.00 23.22
C GLN A 349 32.28 -15.57 22.37
N ILE A 350 31.06 -15.53 22.92
CA ILE A 350 29.85 -15.49 22.09
C ILE A 350 29.91 -14.15 21.35
N ARG A 351 30.19 -14.17 20.04
CA ARG A 351 30.18 -12.95 19.23
C ARG A 351 28.77 -12.38 19.18
N ILE A 352 28.60 -11.23 19.81
CA ILE A 352 27.44 -10.34 19.72
C ILE A 352 27.21 -9.99 18.23
N PRO A 353 25.98 -10.12 17.67
CA PRO A 353 25.69 -9.51 16.38
C PRO A 353 25.73 -7.98 16.51
N PRO A 354 26.23 -7.24 15.51
CA PRO A 354 26.41 -5.78 15.60
C PRO A 354 25.09 -5.06 15.89
N ARG A 355 25.18 -3.94 16.63
CA ARG A 355 24.09 -3.03 17.09
C ARG A 355 23.31 -2.33 15.94
N SER A 356 22.81 -3.07 14.95
CA SER A 356 21.94 -2.52 13.90
C SER A 356 20.74 -3.43 13.65
N LEU A 357 19.80 -3.51 14.59
CA LEU A 357 18.52 -4.21 14.42
C LEU A 357 17.32 -3.42 14.99
N SER A 358 17.40 -2.08 14.98
CA SER A 358 16.25 -1.20 15.21
C SER A 358 15.75 -0.55 13.92
N SER A 359 15.33 -1.35 12.92
CA SER A 359 14.39 -0.85 11.92
C SER A 359 13.61 -1.97 11.24
N LYS A 360 12.27 -1.81 11.20
CA LYS A 360 11.31 -2.71 10.54
C LYS A 360 11.72 -2.97 9.09
N GLY A 361 12.14 -4.20 8.77
CA GLY A 361 12.40 -4.58 7.37
C GLY A 361 13.05 -5.93 7.08
N ASP A 362 13.45 -6.75 8.06
CA ASP A 362 14.35 -7.90 7.81
C ASP A 362 13.68 -9.28 7.84
N LEU A 363 12.66 -9.49 7.00
CA LEU A 363 12.23 -10.85 6.60
C LEU A 363 12.45 -11.16 5.11
N THR A 364 13.11 -10.28 4.36
CA THR A 364 13.63 -10.65 3.04
C THR A 364 15.05 -10.11 2.87
N ARG A 365 15.97 -11.04 2.64
CA ARG A 365 17.43 -10.93 2.44
C ARG A 365 18.28 -10.99 3.71
N VAL A 366 18.86 -12.17 3.93
CA VAL A 366 20.20 -12.27 4.51
C VAL A 366 21.14 -12.81 3.43
N SER A 367 22.31 -12.19 3.43
CA SER A 367 23.49 -12.33 2.60
C SER A 367 24.11 -13.75 2.59
N HIS A 368 24.72 -14.08 1.43
CA HIS A 368 25.69 -15.17 1.26
C HIS A 368 26.90 -14.96 2.18
N ARG A 369 26.99 -15.71 3.27
CA ARG A 369 28.26 -16.22 3.85
C ARG A 369 28.10 -17.24 4.97
N LEU A 370 26.89 -17.75 5.20
CA LEU A 370 26.62 -18.78 6.20
C LEU A 370 25.91 -19.97 5.56
N SER A 371 26.11 -21.16 6.13
CA SER A 371 25.40 -22.35 5.65
C SER A 371 23.88 -22.09 5.68
N SER A 372 23.12 -22.67 4.76
CA SER A 372 21.65 -22.54 4.73
C SER A 372 21.00 -22.80 6.10
N MET A 373 21.61 -23.69 6.88
CA MET A 373 21.25 -24.01 8.26
C MET A 373 21.45 -22.80 9.21
N GLN A 374 22.60 -22.12 9.15
CA GLN A 374 22.88 -20.92 9.94
C GLN A 374 22.04 -19.69 9.54
N HIS A 375 21.56 -19.63 8.29
CA HIS A 375 20.60 -18.60 7.91
C HIS A 375 19.24 -18.86 8.58
N ALA A 376 18.78 -20.09 8.52
CA ALA A 376 17.46 -20.45 9.02
C ALA A 376 17.42 -20.57 10.56
N SER A 377 18.54 -20.87 11.24
CA SER A 377 18.70 -20.68 12.69
C SER A 377 18.47 -19.22 13.11
N ARG A 378 19.00 -18.26 12.35
CA ARG A 378 18.81 -16.82 12.61
C ARG A 378 17.39 -16.35 12.39
N VAL A 379 16.71 -16.89 11.36
CA VAL A 379 15.29 -16.61 11.12
C VAL A 379 14.44 -17.10 12.30
N ILE A 380 14.71 -18.31 12.79
CA ILE A 380 14.05 -18.84 13.99
C ILE A 380 14.37 -17.97 15.21
N MET A 381 15.63 -17.58 15.43
CA MET A 381 16.00 -16.70 16.55
C MET A 381 15.29 -15.34 16.51
N GLN A 382 15.15 -14.74 15.32
CA GLN A 382 14.37 -13.51 15.16
C GLN A 382 12.89 -13.70 15.52
N MET A 383 12.31 -14.85 15.21
CA MET A 383 10.94 -15.19 15.61
C MET A 383 10.82 -15.37 17.12
N LEU A 384 11.80 -16.03 17.76
CA LEU A 384 11.85 -16.23 19.22
C LEU A 384 12.04 -14.92 20.00
N TYR A 385 12.87 -13.99 19.50
CA TYR A 385 13.07 -12.67 20.12
C TYR A 385 11.84 -11.77 20.10
N ALA A 386 10.80 -12.10 19.32
CA ALA A 386 9.53 -11.41 19.36
C ALA A 386 8.66 -11.83 20.57
N TYR A 387 8.97 -12.96 21.23
CA TYR A 387 8.12 -13.53 22.27
C TYR A 387 7.92 -12.64 23.51
N PRO A 388 8.95 -11.94 24.03
CA PRO A 388 8.75 -10.98 25.11
C PRO A 388 7.79 -9.84 24.73
N GLN A 389 7.82 -9.36 23.48
CA GLN A 389 6.90 -8.32 23.01
C GLN A 389 5.48 -8.85 22.81
N MET A 390 5.35 -10.12 22.44
CA MET A 390 4.07 -10.83 22.31
C MET A 390 3.34 -10.96 23.65
N MET A 391 4.07 -10.99 24.76
CA MET A 391 3.50 -10.98 26.11
C MET A 391 2.84 -9.65 26.49
N LEU A 392 2.98 -8.54 25.74
CA LEU A 392 2.39 -7.25 26.13
C LEU A 392 0.85 -7.25 26.17
N ARG A 393 0.20 -8.15 25.42
CA ARG A 393 -1.25 -8.29 25.36
C ARG A 393 -1.64 -9.76 25.34
N ARG A 394 -2.70 -10.10 26.06
CA ARG A 394 -3.26 -11.45 26.11
C ARG A 394 -3.65 -12.02 24.73
N GLN A 395 -4.10 -11.17 23.81
CA GLN A 395 -4.46 -11.55 22.43
C GLN A 395 -3.24 -11.91 21.56
N THR A 396 -2.03 -11.54 21.99
CA THR A 396 -0.82 -11.67 21.19
C THR A 396 0.17 -12.64 21.78
N PHE A 397 -0.22 -13.43 22.78
CA PHE A 397 0.68 -14.37 23.46
C PHE A 397 1.45 -15.27 22.47
N PRO A 398 2.71 -15.62 22.80
CA PRO A 398 3.51 -16.56 22.02
C PRO A 398 2.73 -17.84 21.69
N PRO A 399 2.96 -18.48 20.53
CA PRO A 399 2.14 -19.59 20.04
C PRO A 399 2.16 -20.85 20.92
N PHE A 400 3.04 -20.92 21.93
CA PHE A 400 3.05 -22.01 22.92
C PHE A 400 2.24 -21.70 24.19
N ILE A 401 1.90 -20.42 24.43
CA ILE A 401 1.14 -19.98 25.61
C ILE A 401 -0.32 -19.74 25.20
N HIS A 402 -1.24 -20.41 25.88
CA HIS A 402 -2.67 -20.25 25.59
C HIS A 402 -3.18 -18.89 26.12
N PRO A 403 -4.06 -18.17 25.41
CA PRO A 403 -4.67 -16.95 25.95
C PRO A 403 -5.65 -17.18 27.11
N HIS A 404 -5.98 -18.43 27.44
CA HIS A 404 -6.90 -18.83 28.51
C HIS A 404 -8.28 -18.17 28.42
N TRP A 405 -8.87 -17.97 27.24
CA TRP A 405 -10.12 -17.19 27.05
C TRP A 405 -11.27 -17.55 28.01
N HIS A 406 -11.33 -18.81 28.45
CA HIS A 406 -12.30 -19.32 29.42
C HIS A 406 -12.13 -18.78 30.85
N LEU A 407 -10.97 -18.21 31.20
CA LEU A 407 -10.70 -17.59 32.51
C LEU A 407 -10.89 -16.07 32.46
N LYS A 408 -11.57 -15.53 33.48
CA LYS A 408 -11.73 -14.08 33.65
C LYS A 408 -10.39 -13.38 33.94
N THR A 409 -9.55 -14.00 34.77
CA THR A 409 -8.21 -13.52 35.14
C THR A 409 -7.16 -14.53 34.69
N LEU A 410 -5.97 -14.05 34.32
CA LEU A 410 -4.85 -14.93 33.99
C LEU A 410 -4.30 -15.61 35.26
N PRO A 411 -3.70 -16.81 35.12
CA PRO A 411 -2.89 -17.40 36.19
C PRO A 411 -1.81 -16.42 36.68
N GLU A 412 -1.51 -16.44 37.97
CA GLU A 412 -0.58 -15.51 38.62
C GLU A 412 0.78 -15.45 37.91
N THR A 413 1.36 -16.62 37.59
CA THR A 413 2.64 -16.74 36.89
C THR A 413 2.65 -16.05 35.52
N LEU A 414 1.59 -16.23 34.72
CA LEU A 414 1.48 -15.56 33.41
C LEU A 414 1.20 -14.07 33.57
N GLY A 415 0.42 -13.66 34.57
CA GLY A 415 0.18 -12.25 34.90
C GLY A 415 1.47 -11.51 35.28
N ASN A 416 2.29 -12.13 36.14
CA ASN A 416 3.60 -11.61 36.54
C ASN A 416 4.57 -11.54 35.35
N SER A 417 4.62 -12.61 34.55
CA SER A 417 5.44 -12.64 33.33
C SER A 417 5.03 -11.54 32.33
N MET A 418 3.72 -11.27 32.20
CA MET A 418 3.17 -10.17 31.40
C MET A 418 3.65 -8.80 31.89
N ALA A 419 3.63 -8.56 33.19
CA ALA A 419 4.08 -7.31 33.80
C ALA A 419 5.60 -7.12 33.65
N ILE A 420 6.38 -8.18 33.85
CA ILE A 420 7.84 -8.18 33.64
C ILE A 420 8.17 -7.90 32.16
N ALA A 421 7.42 -8.48 31.23
CA ALA A 421 7.59 -8.22 29.79
C ALA A 421 7.22 -6.78 29.40
N GLN A 422 6.23 -6.16 30.06
CA GLN A 422 5.91 -4.74 29.88
C GLN A 422 7.05 -3.85 30.38
N MET A 423 7.57 -4.13 31.58
CA MET A 423 8.74 -3.43 32.11
C MET A 423 9.95 -3.58 31.20
N PHE A 424 10.14 -4.77 30.62
CA PHE A 424 11.14 -5.00 29.60
C PHE A 424 10.89 -4.05 28.43
N ALA A 425 9.72 -4.07 27.78
CA ALA A 425 9.48 -3.24 26.60
C ALA A 425 9.66 -1.73 26.80
N THR A 426 9.43 -1.20 28.01
CA THR A 426 9.56 0.23 28.34
C THR A 426 10.84 0.60 29.09
N ARG A 427 11.79 -0.34 29.24
CA ARG A 427 13.01 -0.13 30.04
C ARG A 427 13.91 0.98 29.46
N THR A 428 14.47 1.76 30.37
CA THR A 428 15.59 2.70 30.16
C THR A 428 16.86 2.13 30.81
N PRO A 429 18.07 2.65 30.51
CA PRO A 429 19.31 2.22 31.16
C PRO A 429 19.25 2.27 32.70
N GLU A 430 18.53 3.25 33.27
CA GLU A 430 18.39 3.43 34.72
C GLU A 430 17.43 2.42 35.36
N THR A 431 16.44 1.92 34.59
CA THR A 431 15.42 0.98 35.07
C THR A 431 15.76 -0.48 34.75
N GLN A 432 16.79 -0.72 33.91
CA GLN A 432 17.26 -2.06 33.55
C GLN A 432 17.70 -2.90 34.75
N PRO A 433 18.43 -2.39 35.76
CA PRO A 433 18.75 -3.17 36.96
C PRO A 433 17.52 -3.58 37.76
N PHE A 434 16.47 -2.75 37.77
CA PHE A 434 15.22 -3.03 38.48
C PHE A 434 14.43 -4.17 37.82
N LEU A 435 14.40 -4.21 36.49
CA LEU A 435 13.81 -5.33 35.75
C LEU A 435 14.42 -6.68 36.16
N TRP A 436 15.75 -6.76 36.18
CA TRP A 436 16.42 -8.03 36.47
C TRP A 436 16.30 -8.45 37.94
N ARG A 437 16.10 -7.50 38.86
CA ARG A 437 15.67 -7.81 40.24
C ARG A 437 14.28 -8.42 40.28
N MET A 438 13.34 -7.96 39.45
CA MET A 438 12.00 -8.54 39.38
C MET A 438 12.02 -9.96 38.79
N VAL A 439 12.84 -10.21 37.76
CA VAL A 439 13.05 -11.56 37.21
C VAL A 439 13.65 -12.48 38.27
N ALA A 440 14.69 -12.04 38.98
CA ALA A 440 15.32 -12.83 40.04
C ALA A 440 14.39 -13.11 41.22
N ALA A 441 13.51 -12.16 41.58
CA ALA A 441 12.49 -12.36 42.62
C ALA A 441 11.45 -13.41 42.20
N GLU A 442 11.07 -13.44 40.92
CA GLU A 442 10.15 -14.44 40.39
C GLU A 442 10.81 -15.83 40.30
N GLU A 443 12.10 -15.91 39.94
CA GLU A 443 12.87 -17.17 40.03
C GLU A 443 12.93 -17.71 41.46
N GLU A 444 13.17 -16.84 42.45
CA GLU A 444 13.21 -17.24 43.85
C GLU A 444 11.85 -17.75 44.31
N ARG A 445 10.76 -17.06 43.95
CA ARG A 445 9.39 -17.52 44.20
C ARG A 445 9.13 -18.90 43.58
N PHE A 446 9.67 -19.19 42.40
CA PHE A 446 9.54 -20.51 41.78
C PHE A 446 10.30 -21.59 42.56
N ARG A 447 11.51 -21.30 43.03
CA ARG A 447 12.33 -22.23 43.81
C ARG A 447 11.72 -22.51 45.19
N GLU A 448 11.28 -21.47 45.90
CA GLU A 448 10.64 -21.59 47.22
C GLU A 448 9.36 -22.44 47.17
N LYS A 449 8.54 -22.26 46.12
CA LYS A 449 7.26 -22.95 45.95
C LYS A 449 7.35 -24.23 45.13
N LEU A 450 8.54 -24.62 44.66
CA LEU A 450 8.73 -25.71 43.72
C LEU A 450 8.07 -27.03 44.14
N HIS A 451 8.16 -27.36 45.43
CA HIS A 451 7.57 -28.60 45.98
C HIS A 451 6.05 -28.52 46.19
N THR A 452 5.47 -27.32 46.13
CA THR A 452 4.04 -27.07 46.37
C THR A 452 3.22 -26.92 45.08
N PHE A 453 3.88 -26.68 43.95
CA PHE A 453 3.19 -26.46 42.68
C PHE A 453 2.61 -27.73 42.09
N SER A 454 1.38 -27.62 41.57
CA SER A 454 0.74 -28.62 40.75
C SER A 454 1.43 -28.76 39.38
N PRO A 455 1.19 -29.86 38.63
CA PRO A 455 1.76 -30.03 37.29
C PRO A 455 1.43 -28.87 36.34
N ARG A 456 0.25 -28.26 36.46
CA ARG A 456 -0.15 -27.10 35.65
C ARG A 456 0.64 -25.86 36.01
N GLU A 457 0.88 -25.61 37.30
CA GLU A 457 1.67 -24.47 37.76
C GLU A 457 3.14 -24.63 37.39
N LEU A 458 3.70 -25.83 37.54
CA LEU A 458 5.06 -26.15 37.09
C LEU A 458 5.23 -25.88 35.58
N HIS A 459 4.25 -26.27 34.76
CA HIS A 459 4.24 -25.98 33.32
C HIS A 459 4.19 -24.48 33.03
N LEU A 460 3.32 -23.71 33.69
CA LEU A 460 3.27 -22.24 33.54
C LEU A 460 4.59 -21.57 33.96
N CYS A 461 5.28 -22.12 34.98
CA CYS A 461 6.61 -21.65 35.36
C CYS A 461 7.62 -21.91 34.24
N LEU A 462 7.63 -23.10 33.62
CA LEU A 462 8.47 -23.39 32.47
C LEU A 462 8.21 -22.45 31.29
N GLU A 463 6.94 -22.13 31.02
CA GLU A 463 6.59 -21.15 29.98
C GLU A 463 7.16 -19.77 30.28
N ALA A 464 7.04 -19.30 31.52
CA ALA A 464 7.61 -18.02 31.95
C ALA A 464 9.15 -18.01 31.92
N MET A 465 9.81 -19.10 32.31
CA MET A 465 11.27 -19.25 32.24
C MET A 465 11.77 -19.12 30.80
N ILE A 466 11.06 -19.70 29.81
CA ILE A 466 11.40 -19.54 28.40
C ILE A 466 11.35 -18.07 27.98
N ILE A 467 10.33 -17.32 28.42
CA ILE A 467 10.24 -15.88 28.14
C ILE A 467 11.41 -15.11 28.75
N TYR A 468 11.78 -15.39 30.00
CA TYR A 468 12.91 -14.71 30.66
C TYR A 468 14.26 -15.06 30.03
N MET A 469 14.44 -16.30 29.59
CA MET A 469 15.61 -16.70 28.79
C MET A 469 15.67 -15.93 27.46
N MET A 470 14.54 -15.78 26.75
CA MET A 470 14.51 -15.00 25.50
C MET A 470 14.79 -13.52 25.75
N MET A 471 14.31 -12.94 26.85
CA MET A 471 14.65 -11.58 27.27
C MET A 471 16.16 -11.44 27.49
N SER A 472 16.76 -12.37 28.24
CA SER A 472 18.19 -12.36 28.56
C SER A 472 19.06 -12.50 27.31
N LEU A 473 18.69 -13.39 26.38
CA LEU A 473 19.40 -13.62 25.12
C LEU A 473 19.30 -12.43 24.14
N SER A 474 18.23 -11.66 24.20
CA SER A 474 18.03 -10.51 23.30
C SER A 474 18.84 -9.26 23.67
N GLU A 475 19.38 -9.19 24.90
CA GLU A 475 20.18 -8.06 25.39
C GLU A 475 21.51 -8.53 26.00
N PRO A 476 22.56 -8.69 25.20
CA PRO A 476 23.86 -9.07 25.73
C PRO A 476 24.51 -7.89 26.49
N ASP A 477 24.44 -7.92 27.82
CA ASP A 477 25.22 -7.09 28.75
C ASP A 477 26.36 -7.91 29.40
N SER A 478 27.23 -7.31 30.23
CA SER A 478 28.34 -8.02 30.87
C SER A 478 27.90 -9.20 31.73
N ASP A 479 26.67 -9.15 32.27
CA ASP A 479 26.14 -10.08 33.27
C ASP A 479 25.16 -11.10 32.65
N SER A 480 24.83 -10.94 31.37
CA SER A 480 23.84 -11.71 30.60
C SER A 480 24.15 -13.19 30.54
N LYS A 481 25.43 -13.58 30.51
CA LYS A 481 25.85 -14.98 30.47
C LYS A 481 25.56 -15.69 31.79
N GLU A 482 25.94 -15.07 32.90
CA GLU A 482 25.68 -15.60 34.24
C GLU A 482 24.17 -15.69 34.50
N ARG A 483 23.43 -14.64 34.11
CA ARG A 483 21.97 -14.60 34.21
C ARG A 483 21.30 -15.70 33.38
N THR A 484 21.74 -15.91 32.15
CA THR A 484 21.17 -16.95 31.27
C THR A 484 21.48 -18.35 31.80
N SER A 485 22.68 -18.58 32.35
CA SER A 485 23.04 -19.85 33.00
C SER A 485 22.12 -20.14 34.19
N ARG A 486 21.93 -19.16 35.06
CA ARG A 486 21.04 -19.27 36.24
C ARG A 486 19.59 -19.57 35.84
N LEU A 487 19.08 -18.89 34.81
CA LEU A 487 17.72 -19.14 34.29
C LEU A 487 17.56 -20.56 33.74
N PHE A 488 18.61 -21.09 33.08
CA PHE A 488 18.61 -22.45 32.55
C PHE A 488 18.60 -23.50 33.67
N GLU A 489 19.44 -23.33 34.70
CA GLU A 489 19.47 -24.18 35.89
C GLU A 489 18.11 -24.21 36.61
N THR A 490 17.47 -23.04 36.76
CA THR A 490 16.12 -22.95 37.35
C THR A 490 15.08 -23.68 36.48
N ALA A 491 15.14 -23.53 35.16
CA ALA A 491 14.24 -24.22 34.23
C ALA A 491 14.42 -25.75 34.25
N GLU A 492 15.66 -26.23 34.35
CA GLU A 492 15.99 -27.66 34.48
C GLU A 492 15.43 -28.25 35.77
N LEU A 493 15.58 -27.55 36.89
CA LEU A 493 15.02 -27.95 38.18
C LEU A 493 13.49 -28.05 38.14
N ILE A 494 12.81 -27.06 37.56
CA ILE A 494 11.35 -27.07 37.38
C ILE A 494 10.94 -28.21 36.43
N GLY A 495 11.71 -28.43 35.36
CA GLY A 495 11.45 -29.48 34.37
C GLY A 495 11.57 -30.89 34.94
N SER A 496 12.62 -31.15 35.73
CA SER A 496 12.78 -32.41 36.47
C SER A 496 11.61 -32.64 37.42
N ARG A 497 11.18 -31.61 38.15
CA ARG A 497 10.02 -31.75 39.05
C ARG A 497 8.71 -31.95 38.30
N PHE A 498 8.56 -31.35 37.13
CA PHE A 498 7.41 -31.59 36.26
C PHE A 498 7.36 -33.05 35.80
N LEU A 499 8.50 -33.61 35.36
CA LEU A 499 8.62 -35.02 34.99
C LEU A 499 8.29 -35.98 36.13
N ASP A 500 8.73 -35.71 37.36
CA ASP A 500 8.38 -36.52 38.53
C ASP A 500 6.85 -36.72 38.67
N HIS A 501 6.07 -35.70 38.30
CA HIS A 501 4.62 -35.74 38.42
C HIS A 501 3.92 -36.32 37.17
N THR A 502 4.44 -36.04 35.97
CA THR A 502 3.74 -36.35 34.70
C THR A 502 4.30 -37.56 33.97
N GLY A 503 5.49 -38.07 34.34
CA GLY A 503 6.19 -39.18 33.68
C GLY A 503 6.73 -38.90 32.28
N SER A 504 6.17 -37.90 31.57
CA SER A 504 6.61 -37.44 30.25
C SER A 504 6.37 -35.94 30.10
N TYR A 505 7.15 -35.27 29.25
CA TYR A 505 6.92 -33.88 28.89
C TYR A 505 5.67 -33.68 28.04
N SER A 506 5.34 -34.62 27.15
CA SER A 506 4.25 -34.49 26.18
C SER A 506 3.76 -35.85 25.66
N THR A 507 2.47 -35.94 25.34
CA THR A 507 1.78 -37.13 24.82
C THR A 507 0.86 -36.77 23.66
N THR A 508 0.55 -37.75 22.80
CA THR A 508 -0.42 -37.55 21.71
C THR A 508 -1.85 -37.60 22.26
N GLU A 509 -2.78 -36.90 21.62
CA GLU A 509 -4.21 -36.97 21.99
C GLU A 509 -4.80 -38.38 21.79
N ILE A 510 -4.18 -39.21 20.95
CA ILE A 510 -4.57 -40.60 20.73
C ILE A 510 -4.14 -41.48 21.91
N SER A 511 -2.94 -41.27 22.43
CA SER A 511 -2.39 -42.06 23.54
C SER A 511 -3.00 -41.68 24.89
N GLU A 512 -3.34 -40.41 25.08
CA GLU A 512 -3.88 -39.89 26.35
C GLU A 512 -4.99 -38.85 26.04
N PRO A 513 -6.22 -39.32 25.75
CA PRO A 513 -7.32 -38.46 25.32
C PRO A 513 -7.79 -37.55 26.46
N SER A 514 -7.98 -36.26 26.15
CA SER A 514 -8.39 -35.27 27.14
C SER A 514 -9.88 -35.35 27.44
N SER A 515 -10.25 -35.46 28.71
CA SER A 515 -11.65 -35.58 29.14
C SER A 515 -12.40 -34.24 29.19
N THR A 516 -11.69 -33.13 29.43
CA THR A 516 -12.26 -31.77 29.40
C THR A 516 -11.48 -30.84 28.48
N TRP A 517 -12.09 -29.71 28.11
CA TRP A 517 -11.40 -28.67 27.32
C TRP A 517 -10.17 -28.09 28.07
N GLN A 518 -10.21 -28.03 29.40
CA GLN A 518 -9.11 -27.54 30.21
C GLN A 518 -7.95 -28.55 30.28
N ASP A 519 -8.27 -29.85 30.31
CA ASP A 519 -7.27 -30.91 30.18
C ASP A 519 -6.63 -30.90 28.79
N TRP A 520 -7.45 -30.67 27.76
CA TRP A 520 -6.96 -30.54 26.39
C TRP A 520 -6.04 -29.35 26.20
N ILE A 521 -6.38 -28.17 26.73
CA ILE A 521 -5.52 -26.98 26.66
C ILE A 521 -4.17 -27.28 27.32
N PHE A 522 -4.16 -27.99 28.44
CA PHE A 522 -2.93 -28.35 29.14
C PHE A 522 -2.10 -29.38 28.35
N ALA A 523 -2.73 -30.41 27.79
CA ALA A 523 -2.06 -31.39 26.93
C ALA A 523 -1.48 -30.75 25.65
N GLU A 524 -2.23 -29.84 25.04
CA GLU A 524 -1.80 -29.11 23.83
C GLU A 524 -0.69 -28.11 24.12
N SER A 525 -0.74 -27.43 25.27
CA SER A 525 0.33 -26.55 25.76
C SER A 525 1.64 -27.30 25.98
N ARG A 526 1.57 -28.52 26.54
CA ARG A 526 2.72 -29.44 26.66
C ARG A 526 3.32 -29.81 25.29
N ARG A 527 2.49 -30.19 24.32
CA ARG A 527 2.92 -30.48 22.93
C ARG A 527 3.65 -29.31 22.29
N ARG A 528 3.07 -28.11 22.37
CA ARG A 528 3.63 -26.88 21.82
C ARG A 528 4.95 -26.49 22.50
N MET A 529 5.08 -26.67 23.81
CA MET A 529 6.32 -26.42 24.55
C MET A 529 7.43 -27.42 24.17
N SER A 530 7.13 -28.71 24.04
CA SER A 530 8.13 -29.70 23.61
C SER A 530 8.62 -29.46 22.18
N CYS A 531 7.74 -29.07 21.27
CA CYS A 531 8.12 -28.64 19.92
C CYS A 531 9.00 -27.37 19.93
N LEU A 532 8.74 -26.42 20.83
CA LEU A 532 9.56 -25.22 20.98
C LEU A 532 10.98 -25.57 21.47
N TRP A 533 11.10 -26.49 22.44
CA TRP A 533 12.41 -26.95 22.93
C TRP A 533 13.22 -27.64 21.84
N LEU A 534 12.58 -28.44 20.98
CA LEU A 534 13.22 -28.99 19.78
C LEU A 534 13.79 -27.87 18.90
N ILE A 535 12.97 -26.86 18.59
CA ILE A 535 13.37 -25.71 17.77
C ILE A 535 14.57 -24.97 18.38
N ILE A 536 14.53 -24.69 19.68
CA ILE A 536 15.63 -24.02 20.40
C ILE A 536 16.90 -24.88 20.36
N GLY A 537 16.79 -26.20 20.58
CA GLY A 537 17.90 -27.14 20.51
C GLY A 537 18.53 -27.23 19.11
N CYS A 538 17.72 -27.23 18.05
CA CYS A 538 18.20 -27.18 16.67
C CYS A 538 19.02 -25.91 16.42
N VAL A 539 18.52 -24.76 16.86
CA VAL A 539 19.20 -23.47 16.70
C VAL A 539 20.54 -23.46 17.44
N ILE A 540 20.58 -23.87 18.71
CA ILE A 540 21.81 -23.89 19.51
C ILE A 540 22.86 -24.82 18.87
N THR A 541 22.44 -25.99 18.38
CA THR A 541 23.32 -26.95 17.72
C THR A 541 23.94 -26.36 16.44
N ILE A 542 23.12 -25.66 15.64
CA ILE A 542 23.54 -25.01 14.38
C ILE A 542 24.48 -23.84 14.64
N GLU A 543 24.19 -22.99 15.62
CA GLU A 543 25.04 -21.84 15.97
C GLU A 543 26.42 -22.28 16.49
N ASN A 544 26.50 -23.44 17.15
CA ASN A 544 27.75 -24.06 17.57
C ASN A 544 28.47 -24.86 16.45
N GLY A 545 27.97 -24.79 15.21
CA GLY A 545 28.60 -25.43 14.05
C GLY A 545 28.46 -26.95 13.98
N LYS A 546 27.62 -27.56 14.83
CA LYS A 546 27.34 -28.99 14.82
C LYS A 546 26.18 -29.30 13.86
N LYS A 547 26.21 -30.46 13.19
CA LYS A 547 25.10 -30.91 12.34
C LYS A 547 23.94 -31.36 13.24
N CYS A 548 22.76 -30.79 13.02
CA CYS A 548 21.56 -31.23 13.71
C CYS A 548 21.01 -32.49 13.03
N SER A 549 21.18 -33.66 13.66
CA SER A 549 20.50 -34.89 13.27
C SER A 549 19.30 -35.11 14.18
N ILE A 550 18.09 -35.16 13.61
CA ILE A 550 16.91 -35.65 14.35
C ILE A 550 17.20 -37.12 14.67
N CYS A 551 17.48 -37.47 15.94
CA CYS A 551 17.62 -38.86 16.36
C CYS A 551 16.31 -39.61 16.12
N ASN A 552 16.38 -40.93 15.95
CA ASN A 552 15.18 -41.74 15.71
C ASN A 552 14.18 -41.63 16.87
N ASP A 553 14.66 -41.37 18.09
CA ASP A 553 13.83 -41.23 19.29
C ASP A 553 12.97 -39.97 19.28
N MET A 554 13.35 -38.92 18.52
CA MET A 554 12.55 -37.69 18.37
C MET A 554 11.41 -37.83 17.35
N ARG A 555 11.33 -38.94 16.59
CA ARG A 555 10.25 -39.15 15.61
C ARG A 555 8.89 -39.34 16.28
N SER A 556 8.86 -39.80 17.52
CA SER A 556 7.65 -39.97 18.34
C SER A 556 7.13 -38.66 18.94
N LEU A 557 7.85 -37.53 18.78
CA LEU A 557 7.45 -36.25 19.34
C LEU A 557 6.07 -35.83 18.80
N PRO A 558 5.06 -35.62 19.68
CA PRO A 558 3.74 -35.20 19.26
C PRO A 558 3.75 -33.80 18.64
N LEU A 559 3.03 -33.62 17.53
CA LEU A 559 2.90 -32.32 16.86
C LEU A 559 1.74 -31.49 17.41
N PRO A 560 1.81 -30.14 17.30
CA PRO A 560 0.72 -29.27 17.72
C PRO A 560 -0.47 -29.33 16.75
N SER A 561 -1.66 -29.05 17.28
CA SER A 561 -2.90 -28.90 16.54
C SER A 561 -3.01 -27.57 15.77
N SER A 562 -4.07 -27.40 14.98
CA SER A 562 -4.27 -26.19 14.17
C SER A 562 -4.46 -24.92 15.02
N LYS A 563 -4.13 -23.77 14.43
CA LYS A 563 -4.30 -22.46 15.08
C LYS A 563 -5.74 -22.21 15.55
N LEU A 564 -6.71 -22.54 14.70
CA LEU A 564 -8.14 -22.32 14.99
C LEU A 564 -8.60 -23.11 16.21
N LEU A 565 -8.13 -24.36 16.32
CA LEU A 565 -8.43 -25.21 17.46
C LEU A 565 -7.74 -24.72 18.75
N TRP A 566 -6.50 -24.25 18.65
CA TRP A 566 -5.74 -23.69 19.78
C TRP A 566 -6.31 -22.36 20.29
N GLU A 567 -6.82 -21.49 19.42
CA GLU A 567 -7.30 -20.15 19.78
C GLU A 567 -8.82 -20.07 20.04
N ALA A 568 -9.52 -21.20 20.07
CA ALA A 568 -10.95 -21.27 20.30
C ALA A 568 -11.37 -20.48 21.56
N ARG A 569 -12.39 -19.63 21.43
CA ARG A 569 -12.81 -18.69 22.47
C ARG A 569 -13.93 -19.24 23.36
N SER A 570 -14.61 -20.28 22.90
CA SER A 570 -15.68 -20.94 23.64
C SER A 570 -15.56 -22.46 23.52
N LEU A 571 -16.21 -23.18 24.44
CA LEU A 571 -16.29 -24.64 24.41
C LEU A 571 -16.95 -25.15 23.12
N ASP A 572 -17.98 -24.45 22.64
CA ASP A 572 -18.73 -24.79 21.42
C ASP A 572 -17.88 -24.62 20.15
N GLU A 573 -17.08 -23.54 20.11
CA GLU A 573 -16.11 -23.30 19.05
C GLU A 573 -15.02 -24.38 19.07
N TRP A 574 -14.49 -24.71 20.24
CA TRP A 574 -13.50 -25.78 20.38
C TRP A 574 -14.03 -27.15 19.95
N GLN A 575 -15.25 -27.53 20.34
CA GLN A 575 -15.87 -28.80 19.93
C GLN A 575 -16.05 -28.88 18.41
N THR A 576 -16.48 -27.78 17.81
CA THR A 576 -16.68 -27.68 16.36
C THR A 576 -15.37 -27.82 15.60
N GLU A 577 -14.34 -27.07 16.02
CA GLU A 577 -13.02 -27.11 15.40
C GLU A 577 -12.31 -28.46 15.65
N LYS A 578 -12.53 -29.10 16.81
CA LYS A 578 -11.94 -30.42 17.12
C LYS A 578 -12.51 -31.50 16.20
N ALA A 579 -13.83 -31.49 16.00
CA ALA A 579 -14.47 -32.42 15.07
C ALA A 579 -13.95 -32.24 13.63
N PHE A 580 -13.74 -31.00 13.18
CA PHE A 580 -13.16 -30.74 11.85
C PHE A 580 -11.69 -31.18 11.77
N PHE A 581 -10.90 -30.91 12.80
CA PHE A 581 -9.50 -31.31 12.89
C PHE A 581 -9.34 -32.83 12.83
N ASP A 582 -10.15 -33.58 13.59
CA ASP A 582 -10.09 -35.06 13.61
C ASP A 582 -10.52 -35.66 12.26
N MET A 583 -11.48 -35.04 11.56
CA MET A 583 -11.90 -35.46 10.21
C MET A 583 -10.84 -35.21 9.12
N SER A 584 -9.83 -34.37 9.39
CA SER A 584 -8.83 -33.94 8.40
C SER A 584 -7.60 -34.85 8.29
N CYS A 585 -7.55 -35.96 9.04
CA CYS A 585 -6.40 -36.87 9.12
C CYS A 585 -5.05 -36.15 9.33
N PRO A 586 -4.91 -35.37 10.43
CA PRO A 586 -3.76 -34.52 10.69
C PRO A 586 -2.48 -35.33 10.94
N PHE A 587 -1.31 -34.70 10.83
CA PHE A 587 -0.06 -35.29 11.30
C PHE A 587 -0.04 -35.33 12.82
N VAL A 588 0.21 -36.52 13.39
CA VAL A 588 0.18 -36.72 14.85
C VAL A 588 1.58 -36.60 15.45
N THR A 589 2.61 -37.02 14.71
CA THR A 589 4.00 -37.07 15.18
C THR A 589 4.98 -36.41 14.22
N LEU A 590 6.14 -35.98 14.74
CA LEU A 590 7.21 -35.39 13.94
C LEU A 590 7.69 -36.36 12.84
N GLY A 591 7.71 -37.66 13.13
CA GLY A 591 8.08 -38.71 12.18
C GLY A 591 7.20 -38.74 10.92
N GLU A 592 5.88 -38.61 11.09
CA GLU A 592 4.93 -38.56 9.97
C GLU A 592 5.15 -37.33 9.09
N LEU A 593 5.35 -36.15 9.69
CA LEU A 593 5.61 -34.92 8.95
C LEU A 593 6.91 -35.00 8.14
N VAL A 594 7.96 -35.59 8.73
CA VAL A 594 9.25 -35.80 8.07
C VAL A 594 9.12 -36.76 6.89
N GLU A 595 8.32 -37.82 7.03
CA GLU A 595 8.07 -38.81 5.97
C GLU A 595 7.19 -38.25 4.85
N ALA A 596 6.15 -37.50 5.18
CA ALA A 596 5.30 -36.81 4.23
C ALA A 596 6.10 -35.82 3.37
N LYS A 597 6.98 -35.02 4.00
CA LYS A 597 7.88 -34.11 3.27
C LYS A 597 8.88 -34.85 2.38
N ALA A 598 9.38 -36.02 2.80
CA ALA A 598 10.26 -36.84 1.98
C ALA A 598 9.53 -37.45 0.76
N ASN A 599 8.22 -37.69 0.87
CA ASN A 599 7.37 -38.30 -0.14
C ASN A 599 6.38 -37.32 -0.79
N ALA A 600 6.71 -36.03 -0.87
CA ALA A 600 5.83 -34.97 -1.34
C ALA A 600 5.33 -35.12 -2.81
N GLY A 601 5.89 -36.06 -3.57
CA GLY A 601 5.38 -36.46 -4.89
C GLY A 601 4.13 -37.36 -4.87
N ASN A 602 3.77 -37.90 -3.70
CA ASN A 602 2.54 -38.68 -3.52
C ASN A 602 1.34 -37.73 -3.34
N PRO A 603 0.26 -37.84 -4.15
CA PRO A 603 -0.92 -36.97 -4.05
C PRO A 603 -1.59 -36.94 -2.68
N VAL A 604 -1.59 -38.07 -1.95
CA VAL A 604 -2.18 -38.18 -0.62
C VAL A 604 -1.34 -37.43 0.41
N GLU A 605 -0.02 -37.61 0.39
CA GLU A 605 0.89 -36.88 1.29
C GLU A 605 0.97 -35.39 0.94
N ALA A 606 0.89 -35.03 -0.35
CA ALA A 606 0.78 -33.64 -0.79
C ALA A 606 -0.51 -32.97 -0.29
N GLN A 607 -1.64 -33.69 -0.28
CA GLN A 607 -2.90 -33.20 0.26
C GLN A 607 -2.84 -33.05 1.80
N ARG A 608 -2.21 -33.99 2.52
CA ARG A 608 -1.98 -33.89 3.97
C ARG A 608 -1.06 -32.73 4.34
N LEU A 609 0.02 -32.50 3.56
CA LEU A 609 0.91 -31.34 3.72
C LEU A 609 0.18 -30.02 3.48
N GLN A 610 -0.67 -29.94 2.46
CA GLN A 610 -1.51 -28.76 2.22
C GLN A 610 -2.48 -28.51 3.40
N GLY A 611 -3.08 -29.56 3.96
CA GLY A 611 -3.91 -29.47 5.17
C GLY A 611 -3.16 -28.92 6.38
N TRP A 612 -1.95 -29.43 6.62
CA TRP A 612 -1.03 -28.96 7.66
C TRP A 612 -0.62 -27.49 7.49
N GLU A 613 -0.35 -27.06 6.26
CA GLU A 613 0.01 -25.67 5.94
C GLU A 613 -1.17 -24.71 6.08
N MET A 614 -2.39 -25.13 5.71
CA MET A 614 -3.60 -24.31 5.81
C MET A 614 -4.03 -24.02 7.25
N GLY A 615 -3.71 -24.90 8.21
CA GLY A 615 -4.01 -24.72 9.64
C GLY A 615 -2.89 -24.08 10.48
N SER A 616 -1.81 -23.62 9.83
CA SER A 616 -0.53 -23.31 10.49
C SER A 616 -0.50 -22.00 11.30
N ASP A 617 0.24 -22.01 12.42
CA ASP A 617 0.65 -20.82 13.15
C ASP A 617 2.16 -20.59 13.06
N LYS A 618 2.67 -19.60 13.81
CA LYS A 618 4.11 -19.27 13.82
C LYS A 618 4.99 -20.43 14.33
N MET A 619 4.48 -21.31 15.20
CA MET A 619 5.19 -22.51 15.67
C MET A 619 5.32 -23.54 14.55
N THR A 620 4.23 -23.83 13.85
CA THR A 620 4.21 -24.73 12.69
C THR A 620 5.17 -24.28 11.59
N ALA A 621 5.27 -22.96 11.35
CA ALA A 621 6.24 -22.40 10.41
C ALA A 621 7.70 -22.66 10.84
N MET A 622 8.03 -22.47 12.13
CA MET A 622 9.37 -22.77 12.66
C MET A 622 9.68 -24.28 12.62
N LEU A 623 8.70 -25.14 12.91
CA LEU A 623 8.83 -26.59 12.78
C LEU A 623 9.08 -27.02 11.33
N ASN A 624 8.39 -26.41 10.37
CA ASN A 624 8.59 -26.69 8.96
C ASN A 624 10.03 -26.36 8.52
N ILE A 625 10.55 -25.23 8.98
CA ILE A 625 11.96 -24.81 8.76
C ILE A 625 12.92 -25.79 9.47
N ALA A 626 12.60 -26.21 10.70
CA ALA A 626 13.42 -27.15 11.47
C ALA A 626 13.48 -28.55 10.87
N VAL A 627 12.42 -29.01 10.20
CA VAL A 627 12.34 -30.35 9.56
C VAL A 627 13.02 -30.38 8.19
N GLU A 628 13.10 -29.26 7.48
CA GLU A 628 13.62 -29.18 6.11
C GLU A 628 15.16 -29.38 6.02
N TYR A 629 15.86 -29.51 7.14
CA TYR A 629 17.32 -29.64 7.24
C TYR A 629 17.90 -31.03 6.88
N ARG A 630 17.25 -31.85 6.06
CA ARG A 630 17.85 -33.12 5.59
C ARG A 630 18.77 -32.93 4.37
N PRO A 631 19.97 -33.53 4.35
CA PRO A 631 20.67 -33.80 3.09
C PRO A 631 20.00 -35.01 2.40
N THR A 632 19.40 -34.81 1.22
CA THR A 632 18.92 -35.91 0.37
C THR A 632 20.08 -36.57 -0.39
N PRO A 633 20.11 -37.91 -0.55
CA PRO A 633 21.10 -38.60 -1.38
C PRO A 633 20.85 -38.28 -2.86
N ARG A 634 21.89 -37.87 -3.59
CA ARG A 634 21.82 -37.64 -5.04
C ARG A 634 21.61 -38.96 -5.79
N ILE A 635 20.51 -39.06 -6.53
CA ILE A 635 20.32 -40.06 -7.58
C ILE A 635 21.08 -39.56 -8.82
N THR A 636 22.07 -40.34 -9.27
CA THR A 636 22.91 -40.06 -10.44
C THR A 636 22.19 -40.42 -11.75
N GLY A 637 22.07 -39.45 -12.66
CA GLY A 637 21.74 -39.67 -14.07
C GLY A 637 22.80 -39.03 -14.99
N PRO A 638 23.07 -39.59 -16.19
CA PRO A 638 24.25 -39.26 -16.98
C PRO A 638 24.13 -37.94 -17.77
N VAL A 639 25.25 -37.23 -17.88
CA VAL A 639 25.42 -35.92 -18.56
C VAL A 639 25.87 -36.14 -20.02
N PRO A 640 25.35 -35.40 -21.02
CA PRO A 640 25.89 -35.40 -22.39
C PRO A 640 27.10 -34.46 -22.56
N PRO A 641 27.99 -34.71 -23.53
CA PRO A 641 29.37 -34.21 -23.54
C PRO A 641 29.53 -32.74 -23.94
N THR A 642 30.44 -32.07 -23.24
CA THR A 642 30.99 -30.73 -23.50
C THR A 642 32.09 -30.77 -24.57
N TYR A 643 32.04 -29.87 -25.56
CA TYR A 643 33.20 -29.58 -26.42
C TYR A 643 34.14 -28.54 -25.76
N PRO A 644 35.47 -28.68 -25.90
CA PRO A 644 36.43 -27.81 -25.23
C PRO A 644 36.63 -26.46 -25.95
N PRO A 645 36.88 -25.36 -25.20
CA PRO A 645 37.21 -24.06 -25.78
C PRO A 645 38.69 -23.94 -26.14
N THR A 646 38.98 -23.24 -27.23
CA THR A 646 40.33 -22.87 -27.69
C THR A 646 40.84 -21.63 -26.90
N PRO A 647 42.14 -21.51 -26.58
CA PRO A 647 42.65 -20.48 -25.66
C PRO A 647 42.83 -19.09 -26.32
N PRO A 648 42.77 -17.99 -25.57
CA PRO A 648 43.07 -16.65 -26.06
C PRO A 648 44.58 -16.37 -26.09
N GLN A 649 45.04 -15.67 -27.13
CA GLN A 649 46.39 -15.10 -27.21
C GLN A 649 46.47 -13.73 -26.52
N GLU A 650 47.64 -13.52 -25.91
CA GLU A 650 48.06 -12.36 -25.12
C GLU A 650 48.35 -11.09 -25.93
N GLY A 651 48.26 -9.94 -25.24
CA GLY A 651 48.93 -8.67 -25.57
C GLY A 651 47.93 -7.53 -25.82
N THR A 652 48.08 -6.30 -25.31
CA THR A 652 49.09 -5.64 -24.49
C THR A 652 48.43 -4.39 -23.87
N LYS A 653 48.88 -3.99 -22.68
CA LYS A 653 48.51 -2.74 -22.00
C LYS A 653 48.84 -1.51 -22.86
N ARG A 654 47.96 -0.51 -22.94
CA ARG A 654 48.36 0.91 -23.08
C ARG A 654 47.43 1.85 -22.30
N LYS A 655 48.10 2.86 -21.75
CA LYS A 655 47.62 3.91 -20.83
C LYS A 655 46.82 4.99 -21.56
N ALA A 656 46.04 5.71 -20.75
CA ALA A 656 45.49 7.02 -21.05
C ALA A 656 46.59 8.06 -21.28
N SER A 657 46.54 8.72 -22.45
CA SER A 657 46.62 10.17 -22.66
C SER A 657 46.67 10.43 -24.17
N ASP A 658 46.15 11.59 -24.56
CA ASP A 658 46.32 12.24 -25.86
C ASP A 658 45.42 11.78 -27.03
N ALA A 659 44.47 12.64 -27.37
CA ALA A 659 44.45 13.39 -28.63
C ALA A 659 43.02 13.59 -29.13
N ALA A 660 42.58 14.85 -29.12
CA ALA A 660 41.57 15.34 -30.04
C ALA A 660 42.01 15.09 -31.48
N PRO A 661 41.05 15.00 -32.42
CA PRO A 661 41.29 15.44 -33.78
C PRO A 661 40.36 16.62 -34.11
N THR A 662 41.00 17.77 -34.32
CA THR A 662 40.56 18.78 -35.28
C THR A 662 40.74 18.24 -36.69
N SER A 663 39.75 18.46 -37.57
CA SER A 663 40.00 18.60 -39.00
C SER A 663 38.93 19.45 -39.65
N ASP A 664 39.40 20.55 -40.25
CA ASP A 664 38.69 21.58 -41.00
C ASP A 664 37.97 21.06 -42.25
N ASN A 665 36.90 21.76 -42.64
CA ASN A 665 36.80 22.30 -44.00
C ASN A 665 35.79 23.45 -44.09
N ASP A 666 36.29 24.50 -44.73
CA ASP A 666 35.80 25.87 -44.83
C ASP A 666 34.69 26.12 -45.89
N ASN A 667 34.10 27.31 -45.72
CA ASN A 667 33.53 28.23 -46.72
C ASN A 667 32.09 28.03 -47.21
N GLN A 668 31.19 28.91 -46.75
CA GLN A 668 30.85 30.13 -47.50
C GLN A 668 30.11 31.18 -46.65
N SER A 669 30.50 32.44 -46.85
CA SER A 669 30.08 33.65 -46.18
C SER A 669 28.83 34.29 -46.81
N GLN A 670 28.07 35.11 -46.05
CA GLN A 670 27.79 36.52 -46.39
C GLN A 670 26.92 37.29 -45.36
N SER A 671 27.51 38.41 -44.89
CA SER A 671 26.95 39.75 -44.58
C SER A 671 25.88 39.99 -43.47
N LEU A 672 26.29 40.76 -42.45
CA LEU A 672 25.51 41.79 -41.72
C LEU A 672 25.57 43.15 -42.48
N PRO A 673 25.00 44.32 -42.06
CA PRO A 673 24.15 44.72 -40.90
C PRO A 673 22.95 45.64 -41.37
N PRO A 674 22.35 46.63 -40.63
CA PRO A 674 22.41 47.02 -39.20
C PRO A 674 21.03 47.32 -38.53
N SER A 675 21.09 47.55 -37.21
CA SER A 675 20.07 48.13 -36.33
C SER A 675 19.79 49.63 -36.60
N PRO A 676 18.67 50.20 -36.09
CA PRO A 676 18.83 51.27 -35.08
C PRO A 676 17.69 51.46 -34.03
N LYS A 677 18.14 51.83 -32.81
CA LYS A 677 17.69 52.95 -31.93
C LYS A 677 16.30 52.98 -31.26
N ARG A 678 16.32 52.75 -29.93
CA ARG A 678 16.14 53.71 -28.80
C ARG A 678 15.07 54.82 -28.92
N THR A 679 14.16 54.92 -27.94
CA THR A 679 13.74 56.14 -27.18
C THR A 679 12.73 55.75 -26.07
N GLN A 680 13.03 56.07 -24.79
CA GLN A 680 12.37 57.08 -23.91
C GLN A 680 11.01 56.62 -23.33
N HIS A 681 10.59 56.79 -22.07
CA HIS A 681 10.97 57.65 -20.94
C HIS A 681 10.20 57.19 -19.65
N GLU A 682 10.76 57.50 -18.47
CA GLU A 682 10.15 57.84 -17.16
C GLU A 682 9.07 56.95 -16.51
N ALA A 683 9.25 56.35 -15.33
CA ALA A 683 9.41 56.93 -13.97
C ALA A 683 8.16 57.64 -13.41
N SER A 684 7.54 57.10 -12.35
CA SER A 684 7.27 57.83 -11.10
C SER A 684 6.53 56.99 -10.05
N PHE A 685 6.96 57.20 -8.82
CA PHE A 685 6.48 56.70 -7.53
C PHE A 685 5.53 57.74 -6.90
N LEU A 686 4.71 57.28 -5.93
CA LEU A 686 4.03 58.02 -4.83
C LEU A 686 2.70 58.74 -5.05
N GLY A 687 1.79 58.49 -4.09
CA GLY A 687 0.66 59.35 -3.73
C GLY A 687 -0.13 58.80 -2.54
N ILE A 688 0.23 59.22 -1.31
CA ILE A 688 -0.46 58.94 -0.04
C ILE A 688 -1.51 60.04 0.25
N SER A 689 -2.51 59.68 1.07
CA SER A 689 -3.41 60.53 1.89
C SER A 689 -4.70 60.98 1.17
N SER A 690 -5.86 61.15 1.80
CA SER A 690 -6.29 61.13 3.21
C SER A 690 -7.83 61.16 3.24
N GLY A 691 -8.46 60.76 4.37
CA GLY A 691 -9.73 61.35 4.81
C GLY A 691 -10.80 60.39 5.36
N GLY A 692 -11.05 60.47 6.67
CA GLY A 692 -12.40 60.27 7.25
C GLY A 692 -12.52 59.26 8.39
N HIS A 693 -12.35 59.72 9.63
CA HIS A 693 -12.91 59.07 10.82
C HIS A 693 -14.43 59.25 10.89
N GLN A 694 -15.19 58.17 11.09
CA GLN A 694 -16.41 58.16 11.90
C GLN A 694 -16.57 56.80 12.58
N ASP A 695 -16.74 56.82 13.91
CA ASP A 695 -17.19 55.70 14.73
C ASP A 695 -18.62 55.28 14.34
N ASN A 696 -18.88 53.97 14.26
CA ASN A 696 -20.09 53.37 14.84
C ASN A 696 -20.01 51.84 14.85
N THR A 697 -20.32 51.28 16.02
CA THR A 697 -20.67 49.89 16.27
C THR A 697 -21.76 49.40 15.33
N GLN A 698 -21.56 48.28 14.61
CA GLN A 698 -22.68 47.48 14.08
C GLN A 698 -22.30 46.01 13.82
N HIS A 699 -23.14 45.18 14.42
CA HIS A 699 -23.41 43.74 14.33
C HIS A 699 -22.95 42.93 13.10
N ASP A 700 -22.61 41.67 13.40
CA ASP A 700 -22.66 40.50 12.50
C ASP A 700 -23.78 40.61 11.46
N GLU A 701 -23.41 40.78 10.18
CA GLU A 701 -24.28 40.39 9.06
C GLU A 701 -23.83 39.04 8.50
N LEU A 702 -24.64 38.04 8.82
CA LEU A 702 -24.69 36.76 8.14
C LEU A 702 -24.99 37.00 6.65
N ALA A 703 -24.12 36.48 5.78
CA ALA A 703 -24.38 36.41 4.35
C ALA A 703 -25.71 35.68 4.05
N PRO A 704 -26.43 36.04 2.97
CA PRO A 704 -27.75 35.50 2.67
C PRO A 704 -27.74 33.98 2.44
N PRO A 705 -28.85 33.28 2.72
CA PRO A 705 -28.98 31.84 2.51
C PRO A 705 -29.20 31.54 1.02
N GLY A 706 -28.10 31.48 0.26
CA GLY A 706 -28.13 31.17 -1.18
C GLY A 706 -26.82 30.62 -1.73
N ASP A 707 -25.68 31.02 -1.17
CA ASP A 707 -24.37 30.60 -1.66
C ASP A 707 -23.77 29.51 -0.79
N ARG A 708 -23.66 28.29 -1.32
CA ARG A 708 -22.72 27.31 -0.73
C ARG A 708 -21.31 27.88 -0.89
N PRO A 709 -20.48 27.91 0.17
CA PRO A 709 -19.12 28.36 0.03
C PRO A 709 -18.36 27.40 -0.92
N VAL A 710 -17.97 27.91 -2.10
CA VAL A 710 -17.01 27.24 -2.97
C VAL A 710 -15.67 27.29 -2.24
N ILE A 711 -15.26 26.16 -1.66
CA ILE A 711 -13.96 26.02 -1.00
C ILE A 711 -13.28 24.88 -1.75
N ASN A 712 -12.68 25.24 -2.88
CA ASN A 712 -11.57 24.58 -3.55
C ASN A 712 -11.45 25.13 -4.96
N THR A 713 -10.93 26.33 -5.06
CA THR A 713 -10.15 26.71 -6.22
C THR A 713 -8.70 26.63 -5.77
N GLU A 714 -7.89 25.69 -6.30
CA GLU A 714 -6.71 26.23 -6.96
C GLU A 714 -7.32 27.05 -8.09
N PRO A 715 -7.41 28.38 -7.97
CA PRO A 715 -7.86 29.11 -9.12
C PRO A 715 -6.81 28.80 -10.19
N GLU A 716 -7.24 28.50 -11.41
CA GLU A 716 -6.41 28.80 -12.58
C GLU A 716 -6.19 30.31 -12.55
N ILE A 717 -5.28 30.76 -11.69
CA ILE A 717 -4.64 32.03 -11.86
C ILE A 717 -3.65 31.71 -12.97
N GLU A 718 -3.92 32.21 -14.17
CA GLU A 718 -2.84 32.58 -15.07
C GLU A 718 -1.99 33.61 -14.28
N LEU A 719 -1.08 33.10 -13.47
CA LEU A 719 -0.03 33.90 -12.88
C LEU A 719 0.80 34.37 -14.06
N GLU A 720 0.91 35.68 -14.25
CA GLU A 720 1.84 36.25 -15.23
C GLU A 720 3.24 35.70 -14.91
N LEU A 721 3.70 34.79 -15.77
CA LEU A 721 5.02 34.19 -15.65
C LEU A 721 6.06 35.21 -16.09
N SER A 722 7.20 35.25 -15.39
CA SER A 722 8.29 36.12 -15.81
C SER A 722 8.86 35.70 -17.17
N ASP A 723 9.56 36.62 -17.85
CA ASP A 723 10.23 36.31 -19.13
C ASP A 723 11.17 35.10 -19.02
N GLU A 724 11.84 34.96 -17.89
CA GLU A 724 12.70 33.82 -17.58
C GLU A 724 11.90 32.51 -17.50
N GLN A 725 10.76 32.52 -16.81
CA GLN A 725 9.89 31.36 -16.67
C GLN A 725 9.24 30.99 -18.01
N ASN A 726 8.88 31.97 -18.85
CA ASN A 726 8.37 31.72 -20.20
C ASN A 726 9.44 31.09 -21.10
N ARG A 727 10.68 31.58 -21.05
CA ARG A 727 11.79 31.01 -21.83
C ARG A 727 12.09 29.56 -21.43
N LEU A 728 12.06 29.27 -20.13
CA LEU A 728 12.15 27.91 -19.59
C LEU A 728 11.02 27.03 -20.14
N LEU A 729 9.77 27.52 -20.14
CA LEU A 729 8.64 26.78 -20.70
C LEU A 729 8.82 26.52 -22.20
N ASP A 730 9.26 27.49 -22.99
CA ASP A 730 9.47 27.30 -24.41
C ASP A 730 10.53 26.22 -24.70
N THR A 731 11.63 26.19 -23.94
CA THR A 731 12.65 25.14 -24.08
C THR A 731 12.12 23.75 -23.67
N ILE A 732 11.23 23.68 -22.70
CA ILE A 732 10.59 22.41 -22.31
C ILE A 732 9.59 21.95 -23.38
N ILE A 733 8.72 22.86 -23.84
CA ILE A 733 7.51 22.54 -24.61
C ILE A 733 7.80 22.52 -26.12
N ASN A 734 8.50 23.51 -26.64
CA ASN A 734 8.71 23.69 -28.07
C ASN A 734 10.00 22.98 -28.53
N ASP A 735 11.10 23.16 -27.80
CA ASP A 735 12.38 22.55 -28.16
C ASP A 735 12.47 21.07 -27.76
N GLY A 736 11.67 20.64 -26.77
CA GLY A 736 11.66 19.26 -26.27
C GLY A 736 12.98 18.84 -25.62
N ARG A 737 13.79 19.80 -25.13
CA ARG A 737 15.10 19.52 -24.53
C ARG A 737 15.00 18.88 -23.15
N ASN A 738 16.03 18.15 -22.77
CA ASN A 738 16.29 17.84 -21.36
C ASN A 738 16.62 19.12 -20.64
N VAL A 739 15.96 19.39 -19.51
CA VAL A 739 16.11 20.65 -18.79
C VAL A 739 16.44 20.40 -17.32
N PHE A 740 17.43 21.13 -16.81
CA PHE A 740 17.63 21.34 -15.38
C PHE A 740 17.25 22.78 -15.06
N PHE A 741 16.39 22.98 -14.07
CA PHE A 741 16.17 24.33 -13.57
C PHE A 741 16.17 24.38 -12.05
N THR A 742 16.84 25.42 -11.54
CA THR A 742 17.04 25.67 -10.12
C THR A 742 16.62 27.10 -9.77
N GLY A 743 16.80 27.47 -8.50
CA GLY A 743 16.54 28.81 -7.99
C GLY A 743 16.32 28.78 -6.49
N SER A 744 16.44 29.92 -5.83
CA SER A 744 16.28 30.02 -4.37
C SER A 744 14.89 29.58 -3.90
N ALA A 745 14.76 29.34 -2.60
CA ALA A 745 13.48 29.05 -1.99
C ALA A 745 12.51 30.23 -2.25
N GLY A 746 11.32 29.94 -2.79
CA GLY A 746 10.36 30.99 -3.17
C GLY A 746 10.49 31.53 -4.60
N SER A 747 11.32 30.92 -5.46
CA SER A 747 11.54 31.38 -6.84
C SER A 747 10.48 30.99 -7.89
N GLY A 748 9.34 30.42 -7.46
CA GLY A 748 8.27 30.01 -8.38
C GLY A 748 8.50 28.70 -9.15
N LYS A 749 9.48 27.87 -8.78
CA LYS A 749 9.77 26.56 -9.43
C LYS A 749 8.52 25.69 -9.61
N SER A 750 7.74 25.48 -8.54
CA SER A 750 6.54 24.65 -8.59
C SER A 750 5.44 25.23 -9.49
N THR A 751 5.38 26.55 -9.63
CA THR A 751 4.43 27.23 -10.53
C THR A 751 4.75 26.90 -11.99
N VAL A 752 6.02 27.05 -12.39
CA VAL A 752 6.45 26.71 -13.76
C VAL A 752 6.24 25.23 -14.05
N LEU A 753 6.56 24.35 -13.09
CA LEU A 753 6.41 22.92 -13.23
C LEU A 753 4.96 22.51 -13.51
N LYS A 754 3.99 23.08 -12.75
CA LYS A 754 2.56 22.84 -12.96
C LYS A 754 2.11 23.27 -14.36
N THR A 755 2.53 24.46 -14.81
CA THR A 755 2.21 24.96 -16.15
C THR A 755 2.81 24.07 -17.25
N ALA A 756 4.06 23.63 -17.08
CA ALA A 756 4.72 22.72 -18.02
C ALA A 756 3.98 21.37 -18.12
N ILE A 757 3.56 20.79 -17.00
CA ILE A 757 2.82 19.52 -16.95
C ILE A 757 1.51 19.65 -17.75
N SER A 758 0.73 20.70 -17.52
CA SER A 758 -0.54 20.92 -18.22
C SER A 758 -0.31 20.98 -19.74
N ARG A 759 0.60 21.85 -20.19
CA ARG A 759 0.86 22.04 -21.63
C ARG A 759 1.39 20.78 -22.31
N LEU A 760 2.25 20.00 -21.65
CA LEU A 760 2.73 18.72 -22.20
C LEU A 760 1.61 17.68 -22.31
N GLN A 761 0.71 17.62 -21.32
CA GLN A 761 -0.45 16.73 -21.37
C GLN A 761 -1.43 17.14 -22.46
N ASP A 762 -1.63 18.44 -22.69
CA ASP A 762 -2.46 18.98 -23.78
C ASP A 762 -1.88 18.62 -25.16
N GLN A 763 -0.55 18.52 -25.29
CA GLN A 763 0.12 17.97 -26.48
C GLN A 763 0.02 16.43 -26.60
N GLY A 764 -0.71 15.77 -25.70
CA GLY A 764 -0.88 14.32 -25.69
C GLY A 764 0.35 13.54 -25.20
N LYS A 765 1.35 14.19 -24.60
CA LYS A 765 2.55 13.51 -24.06
C LYS A 765 2.21 12.75 -22.78
N ARG A 766 2.78 11.56 -22.61
CA ARG A 766 2.69 10.81 -21.35
C ARG A 766 3.76 11.29 -20.37
N VAL A 767 3.38 12.27 -19.58
CA VAL A 767 4.22 12.86 -18.52
C VAL A 767 4.17 11.98 -17.27
N LYS A 768 5.34 11.68 -16.69
CA LYS A 768 5.48 10.99 -15.40
C LYS A 768 6.29 11.85 -14.45
N ILE A 769 5.78 12.02 -13.24
CA ILE A 769 6.38 12.88 -12.22
C ILE A 769 6.87 11.99 -11.09
N CYS A 770 8.12 12.20 -10.66
CA CYS A 770 8.64 11.57 -9.49
C CYS A 770 9.50 12.49 -8.62
N ALA A 771 9.67 12.08 -7.37
CA ALA A 771 10.55 12.75 -6.41
C ALA A 771 11.29 11.70 -5.55
N PRO A 772 12.39 12.04 -4.87
CA PRO A 772 13.15 11.13 -4.02
C PRO A 772 12.31 10.52 -2.89
N THR A 773 11.38 11.30 -2.31
CA THR A 773 10.56 10.90 -1.14
C THR A 773 9.06 11.05 -1.43
N GLY A 774 8.24 10.27 -0.72
CA GLY A 774 6.77 10.35 -0.86
C GLY A 774 6.21 11.72 -0.46
N ARG A 775 6.87 12.41 0.47
CA ARG A 775 6.49 13.75 0.92
C ARG A 775 6.68 14.83 -0.14
N ALA A 776 7.72 14.71 -0.97
CA ALA A 776 7.94 15.58 -2.12
C ALA A 776 7.06 15.18 -3.32
N ALA A 777 6.82 13.88 -3.50
CA ALA A 777 6.07 13.36 -4.64
C ALA A 777 4.55 13.62 -4.58
N VAL A 778 3.93 13.47 -3.39
CA VAL A 778 2.46 13.58 -3.24
C VAL A 778 1.91 14.96 -3.60
N PRO A 779 2.51 16.10 -3.17
CA PRO A 779 2.01 17.44 -3.49
C PRO A 779 1.97 17.78 -5.00
N ILE A 780 2.81 17.13 -5.80
CA ILE A 780 2.89 17.30 -7.25
C ILE A 780 2.18 16.17 -8.03
N GLU A 781 1.31 15.43 -7.35
CA GLU A 781 0.57 14.28 -7.91
C GLU A 781 1.49 13.20 -8.53
N GLY A 782 2.72 13.12 -8.05
CA GLY A 782 3.76 12.21 -8.52
C GLY A 782 3.89 10.94 -7.68
N THR A 783 4.90 10.14 -8.01
CA THR A 783 5.29 8.96 -7.23
C THR A 783 6.75 9.05 -6.78
N THR A 784 7.23 8.14 -5.94
CA THR A 784 8.67 8.16 -5.64
C THR A 784 9.47 7.66 -6.84
N ALA A 785 10.70 8.16 -7.04
CA ALA A 785 11.55 7.71 -8.13
C ALA A 785 11.78 6.18 -8.11
N HIS A 786 11.87 5.61 -6.90
CA HIS A 786 11.89 4.16 -6.67
C HIS A 786 10.65 3.47 -7.24
N ALA A 787 9.45 3.94 -6.89
CA ALA A 787 8.20 3.35 -7.36
C ALA A 787 8.02 3.50 -8.88
N TYR A 788 8.41 4.65 -9.46
CA TYR A 788 8.42 4.86 -10.91
C TYR A 788 9.27 3.81 -11.63
N MET A 789 10.47 3.52 -11.13
CA MET A 789 11.37 2.51 -11.70
C MET A 789 10.98 1.06 -11.36
N GLY A 790 10.00 0.84 -10.49
CA GLY A 790 9.63 -0.49 -10.02
C GLY A 790 10.66 -1.09 -9.06
N TRP A 791 11.45 -0.25 -8.40
CA TRP A 791 12.47 -0.67 -7.45
C TRP A 791 11.96 -0.66 -6.02
N GLY A 792 12.27 -1.73 -5.29
CA GLY A 792 12.22 -1.72 -3.82
C GLY A 792 13.53 -1.16 -3.25
N PRO A 793 13.53 -0.51 -2.07
CA PRO A 793 14.75 0.04 -1.46
C PRO A 793 15.88 -0.99 -1.31
N LYS A 794 15.55 -2.24 -0.98
CA LYS A 794 16.52 -3.33 -0.86
C LYS A 794 17.14 -3.75 -2.19
N LEU A 795 16.52 -3.44 -3.33
CA LEU A 795 16.99 -3.93 -4.63
C LEU A 795 18.40 -3.46 -4.97
N PHE A 796 18.81 -2.30 -4.46
CA PHE A 796 20.16 -1.76 -4.59
C PHE A 796 21.25 -2.65 -3.98
N GLU A 797 20.92 -3.49 -2.98
CA GLU A 797 21.84 -4.50 -2.39
C GLU A 797 22.30 -5.57 -3.38
N LYS A 798 21.69 -5.64 -4.56
CA LYS A 798 22.02 -6.61 -5.62
C LYS A 798 22.70 -5.99 -6.83
N GLY A 799 22.89 -4.67 -6.84
CA GLY A 799 23.57 -3.95 -7.94
C GLY A 799 22.74 -3.80 -9.21
N ILE A 800 23.35 -3.20 -10.23
CA ILE A 800 22.68 -2.75 -11.46
C ILE A 800 22.05 -3.87 -12.28
N ALA A 801 22.59 -5.09 -12.26
CA ALA A 801 22.06 -6.22 -13.03
C ALA A 801 20.63 -6.58 -12.60
N GLU A 802 20.36 -6.62 -11.30
CA GLU A 802 19.05 -6.95 -10.75
C GLU A 802 18.08 -5.76 -10.80
N LEU A 803 18.59 -4.53 -10.70
CA LEU A 803 17.81 -3.31 -10.97
C LEU A 803 17.28 -3.31 -12.41
N ARG A 804 18.11 -3.69 -13.40
CA ARG A 804 17.69 -3.87 -14.79
C ARG A 804 16.63 -4.97 -14.88
N GLY A 805 16.85 -6.13 -14.26
CA GLY A 805 15.90 -7.23 -14.24
C GLY A 805 14.50 -6.83 -13.73
N ALA A 806 14.42 -6.06 -12.64
CA ALA A 806 13.15 -5.57 -12.11
C ALA A 806 12.40 -4.66 -13.08
N CYS A 807 13.12 -3.91 -13.92
CA CYS A 807 12.52 -3.05 -14.95
C CYS A 807 11.85 -3.84 -16.09
N PHE A 808 12.17 -5.13 -16.25
CA PHE A 808 11.57 -6.02 -17.27
C PHE A 808 10.30 -6.72 -16.81
N GLN A 809 9.86 -6.54 -15.56
CA GLN A 809 8.53 -6.96 -15.14
C GLN A 809 7.49 -6.35 -16.09
N LYS A 810 6.51 -7.17 -16.53
CA LYS A 810 5.55 -6.86 -17.62
C LYS A 810 4.97 -5.44 -17.53
N THR A 811 4.72 -5.01 -16.31
CA THR A 811 4.00 -3.79 -15.95
C THR A 811 4.92 -2.57 -15.88
N THR A 812 6.03 -2.68 -15.15
CA THR A 812 7.10 -1.69 -15.12
C THR A 812 7.68 -1.44 -16.50
N LYS A 813 7.98 -2.50 -17.27
CA LYS A 813 8.49 -2.39 -18.65
C LYS A 813 7.54 -1.58 -19.53
N LYS A 814 6.23 -1.84 -19.43
CA LYS A 814 5.20 -1.13 -20.19
C LYS A 814 5.14 0.36 -19.82
N ARG A 815 5.23 0.69 -18.52
CA ARG A 815 5.30 2.07 -18.02
C ARG A 815 6.51 2.80 -18.60
N LEU A 816 7.71 2.26 -18.37
CA LEU A 816 8.98 2.86 -18.77
C LEU A 816 9.11 3.04 -20.30
N ARG A 817 8.59 2.09 -21.11
CA ARG A 817 8.55 2.22 -22.58
C ARG A 817 7.56 3.27 -23.08
N ARG A 818 6.52 3.59 -22.30
CA ARG A 818 5.47 4.53 -22.69
C ARG A 818 5.74 5.95 -22.22
N THR A 819 6.55 6.15 -21.19
CA THR A 819 6.91 7.51 -20.74
C THR A 819 7.54 8.28 -21.91
N ASP A 820 6.99 9.46 -22.17
CA ASP A 820 7.52 10.41 -23.16
C ASP A 820 8.34 11.49 -22.46
N VAL A 821 7.86 11.96 -21.30
CA VAL A 821 8.52 12.96 -20.45
C VAL A 821 8.60 12.47 -19.00
N LEU A 822 9.77 12.55 -18.39
CA LEU A 822 10.02 12.23 -16.98
C LEU A 822 10.44 13.48 -16.23
N ILE A 823 9.68 13.84 -15.20
CA ILE A 823 9.96 14.96 -14.30
C ILE A 823 10.50 14.42 -12.98
N ILE A 824 11.63 14.95 -12.52
CA ILE A 824 12.25 14.63 -11.23
C ILE A 824 12.33 15.91 -10.40
N ASP A 825 11.46 16.03 -9.41
CA ASP A 825 11.49 17.14 -8.43
C ASP A 825 12.42 16.79 -7.25
N GLU A 826 12.93 17.80 -6.57
CA GLU A 826 13.91 17.70 -5.49
C GLU A 826 15.16 16.86 -5.87
N VAL A 827 15.74 17.14 -7.04
CA VAL A 827 16.88 16.41 -7.60
C VAL A 827 18.12 16.42 -6.69
N SER A 828 18.23 17.36 -5.75
CA SER A 828 19.34 17.45 -4.79
C SER A 828 19.48 16.20 -3.92
N MET A 829 18.38 15.49 -3.65
CA MET A 829 18.38 14.26 -2.87
C MET A 829 18.54 12.98 -3.72
N ILE A 830 18.65 13.11 -5.05
CA ILE A 830 18.96 11.99 -5.95
C ILE A 830 20.48 11.83 -6.02
N SER A 831 21.00 10.64 -5.69
CA SER A 831 22.44 10.38 -5.79
C SER A 831 22.89 10.11 -7.23
N SER A 832 24.19 10.31 -7.49
CA SER A 832 24.82 10.00 -8.78
C SER A 832 24.57 8.56 -9.24
N ASN A 833 24.79 7.59 -8.35
CA ASN A 833 24.56 6.17 -8.62
C ASN A 833 23.09 5.85 -8.90
N PHE A 834 22.16 6.54 -8.23
CA PHE A 834 20.73 6.36 -8.49
C PHE A 834 20.36 6.85 -9.89
N LEU A 835 20.84 8.04 -10.29
CA LEU A 835 20.57 8.60 -11.62
C LEU A 835 21.22 7.78 -12.74
N ASN A 836 22.47 7.32 -12.54
CA ASN A 836 23.14 6.36 -13.44
C ASN A 836 22.32 5.07 -13.60
N SER A 837 21.82 4.52 -12.49
CA SER A 837 20.99 3.31 -12.53
C SER A 837 19.70 3.53 -13.32
N MET A 838 19.10 4.72 -13.22
CA MET A 838 17.89 5.07 -13.96
C MET A 838 18.17 5.13 -15.46
N ASN A 839 19.23 5.83 -15.86
CA ASN A 839 19.64 5.95 -17.25
C ASN A 839 19.90 4.57 -17.88
N GLU A 840 20.72 3.74 -17.23
CA GLU A 840 21.07 2.40 -17.69
C GLU A 840 19.86 1.47 -17.82
N CYS A 841 18.96 1.50 -16.85
CA CYS A 841 17.76 0.68 -16.89
C CYS A 841 16.77 1.14 -17.98
N LEU A 842 16.62 2.46 -18.17
CA LEU A 842 15.76 3.01 -19.20
C LEU A 842 16.27 2.71 -20.61
N LYS A 843 17.59 2.82 -20.83
CA LYS A 843 18.23 2.35 -22.07
C LYS A 843 18.04 0.86 -22.31
N SER A 844 18.18 0.05 -21.26
CA SER A 844 17.97 -1.40 -21.35
C SER A 844 16.53 -1.74 -21.76
N VAL A 845 15.54 -1.06 -21.17
CA VAL A 845 14.12 -1.26 -21.49
C VAL A 845 13.74 -0.73 -22.88
N ARG A 846 14.40 0.34 -23.34
CA ARG A 846 14.21 1.00 -24.63
C ARG A 846 15.43 0.75 -25.53
N ALA A 847 15.74 -0.53 -25.76
CA ALA A 847 16.94 -0.96 -26.49
C ALA A 847 17.09 -0.30 -27.88
N ASP A 848 15.97 0.02 -28.54
CA ASP A 848 15.92 0.76 -29.82
C ASP A 848 16.51 2.18 -29.73
N LYS A 849 16.56 2.75 -28.52
CA LYS A 849 17.07 4.09 -28.21
C LYS A 849 18.17 4.05 -27.15
N ALA A 850 18.87 2.92 -27.00
CA ALA A 850 19.91 2.76 -25.98
C ALA A 850 21.12 3.71 -26.16
N HIS A 851 21.30 4.24 -27.37
CA HIS A 851 22.32 5.25 -27.69
C HIS A 851 21.96 6.67 -27.23
N LEU A 852 20.74 6.90 -26.73
CA LEU A 852 20.27 8.17 -26.21
C LEU A 852 20.15 8.13 -24.69
N ALA A 853 20.41 9.26 -24.04
CA ALA A 853 20.19 9.43 -22.61
C ALA A 853 18.76 9.02 -22.23
N PHE A 854 18.65 8.28 -21.14
CA PHE A 854 17.40 7.75 -20.57
C PHE A 854 16.53 6.99 -21.59
N GLY A 855 17.14 6.39 -22.62
CA GLY A 855 16.41 5.70 -23.69
C GLY A 855 15.58 6.63 -24.57
N GLY A 856 15.99 7.90 -24.70
CA GLY A 856 15.33 8.93 -25.49
C GLY A 856 14.05 9.49 -24.86
N ILE A 857 13.93 9.41 -23.53
CA ILE A 857 12.89 10.11 -22.76
C ILE A 857 13.35 11.55 -22.52
N GLN A 858 12.46 12.53 -22.68
CA GLN A 858 12.75 13.90 -22.26
C GLN A 858 12.77 13.97 -20.73
N VAL A 859 13.87 14.40 -20.13
CA VAL A 859 14.03 14.49 -18.68
C VAL A 859 14.05 15.94 -18.24
N ILE A 860 13.17 16.27 -17.29
CA ILE A 860 13.09 17.58 -16.66
C ILE A 860 13.44 17.38 -15.17
N VAL A 861 14.51 17.99 -14.71
CA VAL A 861 14.96 17.90 -13.31
C VAL A 861 14.89 19.27 -12.65
N THR A 862 14.38 19.33 -11.43
CA THR A 862 14.34 20.56 -10.63
C THR A 862 14.65 20.31 -9.17
N GLY A 863 15.17 21.33 -8.50
CA GLY A 863 15.64 21.27 -7.12
C GLY A 863 16.72 22.33 -6.87
N ASP A 864 17.17 22.44 -5.62
CA ASP A 864 18.25 23.36 -5.22
C ASP A 864 19.31 22.55 -4.47
N PHE A 865 20.49 22.40 -5.06
CA PHE A 865 21.56 21.53 -4.51
C PHE A 865 22.12 22.04 -3.17
N TYR A 866 21.89 23.32 -2.83
CA TYR A 866 22.19 23.89 -1.51
C TYR A 866 21.17 23.54 -0.43
N GLN A 867 20.10 22.80 -0.76
CA GLN A 867 19.21 22.22 0.24
C GLN A 867 19.79 20.88 0.74
N LEU A 868 18.95 19.86 0.92
CA LEU A 868 19.38 18.58 1.47
C LEU A 868 20.09 17.73 0.41
N ALA A 869 21.27 17.21 0.78
CA ALA A 869 22.06 16.28 -0.01
C ALA A 869 21.45 14.86 -0.04
N PRO A 870 21.90 13.96 -0.94
CA PRO A 870 21.45 12.58 -0.97
C PRO A 870 21.80 11.82 0.32
N VAL A 871 20.87 11.02 0.84
CA VAL A 871 21.07 10.25 2.06
C VAL A 871 21.80 8.94 1.75
N LYS A 872 22.98 8.73 2.33
CA LYS A 872 23.80 7.51 2.18
C LYS A 872 24.01 7.07 0.71
N PRO A 873 24.54 7.96 -0.15
CA PRO A 873 24.61 7.80 -1.61
C PRO A 873 25.38 6.55 -2.06
N PHE A 874 26.38 6.15 -1.28
CA PHE A 874 27.29 5.04 -1.58
C PHE A 874 27.09 3.85 -0.66
N GLN A 875 25.97 3.72 0.06
CA GLN A 875 25.74 2.59 0.97
C GLN A 875 25.96 1.22 0.27
N TRP A 876 25.55 1.12 -0.99
CA TRP A 876 25.65 -0.07 -1.81
C TRP A 876 26.49 0.19 -3.05
N CYS A 877 27.34 -0.76 -3.41
CA CYS A 877 28.12 -0.73 -4.64
C CYS A 877 27.19 -0.73 -5.86
N TYR A 878 27.37 0.25 -6.74
CA TYR A 878 26.58 0.40 -7.97
C TYR A 878 26.57 -0.87 -8.85
N HIS A 879 27.73 -1.54 -8.98
CA HIS A 879 27.90 -2.68 -9.87
C HIS A 879 27.34 -3.99 -9.29
N CYS A 880 27.82 -4.40 -8.11
CA CYS A 880 27.49 -5.71 -7.53
C CYS A 880 26.53 -5.66 -6.34
N GLY A 881 26.21 -4.47 -5.82
CA GLY A 881 25.29 -4.30 -4.69
C GLY A 881 25.90 -4.58 -3.31
N ALA A 882 27.17 -5.02 -3.23
CA ALA A 882 27.84 -5.23 -1.96
C ALA A 882 27.89 -3.93 -1.12
N PRO A 883 27.73 -4.01 0.21
CA PRO A 883 27.85 -2.83 1.07
C PRO A 883 29.25 -2.24 0.92
N THR A 884 29.34 -0.96 0.57
CA THR A 884 30.65 -0.32 0.43
C THR A 884 31.27 -0.09 1.81
N LYS A 885 32.60 -0.05 1.86
CA LYS A 885 33.34 0.31 3.06
C LYS A 885 33.88 1.73 2.89
N PHE A 886 33.55 2.60 3.83
CA PHE A 886 34.16 3.92 3.91
C PHE A 886 35.53 3.81 4.57
N ASN A 887 36.57 4.24 3.86
CA ASN A 887 37.91 4.38 4.41
C ASN A 887 38.10 5.82 4.87
N SER A 888 38.05 6.06 6.19
CA SER A 888 38.18 7.40 6.76
C SER A 888 39.56 8.04 6.54
N ALA A 889 40.61 7.26 6.26
CA ALA A 889 41.94 7.79 5.98
C ALA A 889 42.08 8.32 4.54
N GLU A 890 41.31 7.76 3.60
CA GLU A 890 41.36 8.12 2.16
C GLU A 890 40.14 8.96 1.73
N GLY A 891 39.08 9.02 2.55
CA GLY A 891 37.83 9.71 2.20
C GLY A 891 37.00 8.98 1.13
N LEU A 892 37.28 7.70 0.88
CA LEU A 892 36.73 6.93 -0.24
C LEU A 892 35.83 5.79 0.21
N HIS A 893 34.73 5.61 -0.52
CA HIS A 893 33.89 4.42 -0.51
C HIS A 893 34.43 3.40 -1.51
N THR A 894 34.77 2.21 -1.01
CA THR A 894 35.32 1.12 -1.83
C THR A 894 34.43 -0.12 -1.81
N CYS A 895 34.39 -0.83 -2.93
CA CYS A 895 33.70 -2.10 -3.03
C CYS A 895 34.59 -3.24 -2.48
N PRO A 896 34.10 -4.06 -1.53
CA PRO A 896 34.90 -5.15 -0.98
C PRO A 896 35.03 -6.36 -1.95
N GLU A 897 34.13 -6.48 -2.92
CA GLU A 897 34.08 -7.63 -3.83
C GLU A 897 34.94 -7.47 -5.09
N SER A 898 35.29 -6.23 -5.47
CA SER A 898 36.20 -5.97 -6.59
C SER A 898 36.81 -4.58 -6.47
N ARG A 899 38.12 -4.48 -6.76
CA ARG A 899 38.84 -3.20 -6.82
C ARG A 899 38.50 -2.39 -8.07
N ASP A 900 37.93 -3.03 -9.09
CA ASP A 900 37.49 -2.36 -10.31
C ASP A 900 36.11 -1.68 -10.14
N HIS A 901 35.45 -1.87 -9.00
CA HIS A 901 34.19 -1.22 -8.66
C HIS A 901 34.45 -0.02 -7.73
N GLY A 902 34.32 1.19 -8.26
CA GLY A 902 34.75 2.41 -7.56
C GLY A 902 36.25 2.63 -7.69
N PRO A 903 36.89 3.39 -6.78
CA PRO A 903 36.34 4.03 -5.59
C PRO A 903 35.39 5.19 -5.90
N TRP A 904 34.59 5.60 -4.91
CA TRP A 904 33.78 6.83 -4.95
C TRP A 904 34.13 7.73 -3.79
N ALA A 905 34.42 8.99 -4.05
CA ALA A 905 34.60 9.99 -3.01
C ALA A 905 33.22 10.54 -2.58
N ASP A 906 33.11 11.14 -1.38
CA ASP A 906 31.84 11.71 -0.94
C ASP A 906 31.35 12.83 -1.88
N GLU A 907 32.29 13.58 -2.47
CA GLU A 907 32.05 14.60 -3.52
C GLU A 907 31.33 14.05 -4.78
N ASP A 908 31.45 12.75 -5.06
CA ASP A 908 30.78 12.11 -6.21
C ASP A 908 29.27 11.90 -5.98
N LYS A 909 28.74 12.22 -4.79
CA LYS A 909 27.36 11.85 -4.40
C LYS A 909 26.29 12.51 -5.24
N TRP A 910 26.59 13.67 -5.82
CA TRP A 910 25.62 14.56 -6.44
C TRP A 910 25.12 14.05 -7.79
N ALA A 911 23.84 14.26 -8.10
CA ALA A 911 23.27 13.90 -9.40
C ALA A 911 24.06 14.47 -10.60
N PHE A 912 24.58 15.70 -10.47
CA PHE A 912 25.36 16.36 -11.52
C PHE A 912 26.75 15.76 -11.76
N ARG A 913 27.26 14.94 -10.83
CA ARG A 913 28.51 14.16 -11.00
C ARG A 913 28.28 12.84 -11.74
N SER A 914 27.05 12.51 -12.13
CA SER A 914 26.74 11.24 -12.79
C SER A 914 27.01 11.28 -14.29
N ASN A 915 27.42 10.13 -14.86
CA ASN A 915 27.53 9.94 -16.31
C ASN A 915 26.18 10.18 -17.00
N ALA A 916 25.08 9.80 -16.34
CA ALA A 916 23.74 10.07 -16.83
C ALA A 916 23.44 11.56 -17.00
N TRP A 917 23.93 12.41 -16.11
CA TRP A 917 23.78 13.86 -16.22
C TRP A 917 24.55 14.43 -17.40
N ALA A 918 25.81 14.02 -17.55
CA ALA A 918 26.65 14.42 -18.68
C ALA A 918 26.03 14.00 -20.02
N GLU A 919 25.51 12.78 -20.10
CA GLU A 919 24.86 12.27 -21.31
C GLU A 919 23.54 12.98 -21.62
N ALA A 920 22.77 13.36 -20.60
CA ALA A 920 21.50 14.03 -20.77
C ALA A 920 21.63 15.42 -21.39
N ASN A 921 22.79 16.07 -21.23
CA ASN A 921 23.09 17.39 -21.76
C ASN A 921 21.96 18.40 -21.46
N PHE A 922 21.68 18.57 -20.16
CA PHE A 922 20.61 19.43 -19.68
C PHE A 922 20.81 20.88 -20.12
N ALA A 923 19.76 21.53 -20.64
CA ALA A 923 19.69 22.98 -20.70
C ALA A 923 19.40 23.50 -19.29
N CYS A 924 20.25 24.40 -18.79
CA CYS A 924 20.23 24.84 -17.39
C CYS A 924 19.60 26.23 -17.24
N PHE A 925 18.67 26.39 -16.30
CA PHE A 925 18.01 27.67 -15.96
C PHE A 925 18.10 27.95 -14.45
N ASN A 926 18.28 29.22 -14.05
CA ASN A 926 18.41 29.61 -12.64
C ASN A 926 17.44 30.76 -12.30
N LEU A 927 16.26 30.41 -11.80
CA LEU A 927 15.19 31.35 -11.49
C LEU A 927 15.61 32.34 -10.39
N ARG A 928 15.77 33.61 -10.77
CA ARG A 928 16.32 34.67 -9.88
C ARG A 928 15.26 35.41 -9.06
N GLY A 929 14.04 35.51 -9.57
CA GLY A 929 12.95 36.24 -8.90
C GLY A 929 12.51 35.53 -7.61
N ILE A 930 12.67 36.17 -6.45
CA ILE A 930 12.23 35.64 -5.15
C ILE A 930 10.90 36.30 -4.81
N HIS A 931 9.86 35.48 -4.62
CA HIS A 931 8.50 35.96 -4.37
C HIS A 931 8.03 35.78 -2.91
N ARG A 932 8.78 35.02 -2.09
CA ARG A 932 8.39 34.72 -0.70
C ARG A 932 8.79 35.81 0.27
N GLN A 933 9.99 36.35 0.12
CA GLN A 933 10.54 37.43 0.93
C GLN A 933 10.54 38.73 0.15
N ASN A 934 10.22 39.84 0.82
CA ASN A 934 10.18 41.18 0.22
C ASN A 934 11.29 42.10 0.74
N ASP A 935 11.99 41.71 1.81
CA ASP A 935 13.07 42.49 2.42
C ASP A 935 14.41 42.20 1.72
N PRO A 936 15.02 43.19 1.02
CA PRO A 936 16.27 43.01 0.30
C PRO A 936 17.43 42.59 1.21
N THR A 937 17.50 43.10 2.44
CA THR A 937 18.57 42.77 3.40
C THR A 937 18.45 41.32 3.82
N PHE A 938 17.23 40.88 4.17
CA PHE A 938 16.99 39.49 4.52
C PHE A 938 17.23 38.54 3.34
N ILE A 939 16.83 38.94 2.12
CA ILE A 939 17.13 38.19 0.91
C ILE A 939 18.64 38.01 0.75
N LYS A 940 19.44 39.06 0.95
CA LYS A 940 20.91 38.99 0.87
C LYS A 940 21.49 38.00 1.88
N VAL A 941 21.05 38.07 3.14
CA VAL A 941 21.48 37.11 4.19
C VAL A 941 21.08 35.68 3.83
N LEU A 942 19.86 35.46 3.31
CA LEU A 942 19.42 34.15 2.85
C LEU A 942 20.24 33.65 1.65
N GLN A 943 20.68 34.54 0.74
CA GLN A 943 21.60 34.16 -0.34
C GLN A 943 22.99 33.82 0.20
N LYS A 944 23.54 34.59 1.14
CA LYS A 944 24.82 34.23 1.79
C LYS A 944 24.74 32.84 2.40
N CYS A 945 23.68 32.58 3.17
CA CYS A 945 23.38 31.27 3.75
C CYS A 945 23.28 30.17 2.68
N ARG A 946 22.51 30.41 1.61
CA ARG A 946 22.34 29.47 0.50
C ARG A 946 23.67 29.15 -0.16
N LEU A 947 24.51 30.15 -0.41
CA LEU A 947 25.77 30.03 -1.13
C LEU A 947 26.94 29.59 -0.23
N GLY A 948 26.70 29.38 1.07
CA GLY A 948 27.73 29.04 2.05
C GLY A 948 28.74 30.17 2.32
N ILE A 949 28.40 31.41 1.93
CA ILE A 949 29.23 32.58 2.23
C ILE A 949 29.14 32.83 3.73
N PRO A 950 30.28 32.91 4.45
CA PRO A 950 30.29 33.17 5.89
C PRO A 950 29.48 34.41 6.25
N PHE A 951 28.75 34.34 7.36
CA PHE A 951 28.03 35.51 7.86
C PHE A 951 29.03 36.49 8.48
N THR A 952 28.89 37.77 8.13
CA THR A 952 29.62 38.84 8.82
C THR A 952 29.10 38.98 10.25
N GLU A 953 29.86 39.64 11.13
CA GLU A 953 29.37 39.97 12.48
C GLU A 953 28.04 40.75 12.43
N ASN A 954 27.87 41.62 11.44
CA ASN A 954 26.64 42.36 11.21
C ASN A 954 25.48 41.45 10.76
N ASP A 955 25.74 40.42 9.94
CA ASP A 955 24.69 39.46 9.52
C ASP A 955 24.23 38.61 10.72
N ILE A 956 25.17 38.16 11.56
CA ILE A 956 24.87 37.40 12.79
C ILE A 956 24.10 38.29 13.77
N ASP A 957 24.56 39.52 14.00
CA ASP A 957 23.87 40.47 14.87
C ASP A 957 22.46 40.77 14.35
N LEU A 958 22.30 40.99 13.04
CA LEU A 958 21.00 41.16 12.41
C LEU A 958 20.11 39.94 12.61
N LEU A 959 20.61 38.72 12.48
CA LEU A 959 19.81 37.50 12.66
C LEU A 959 19.46 37.22 14.13
N MET A 960 20.33 37.57 15.08
CA MET A 960 20.17 37.24 16.50
C MET A 960 19.46 38.34 17.31
N ASN A 961 19.69 39.61 16.98
CA ASN A 961 19.33 40.76 17.81
C ASN A 961 18.35 41.75 17.15
N HIS A 962 17.77 41.42 15.99
CA HIS A 962 16.74 42.25 15.37
C HIS A 962 15.42 42.26 16.18
N ASP A 963 14.67 43.34 16.02
CA ASP A 963 13.31 43.44 16.54
C ASP A 963 12.41 42.39 15.88
N CYS A 964 11.83 41.51 16.69
CA CYS A 964 10.99 40.41 16.23
C CYS A 964 9.64 40.35 16.95
N GLU A 965 8.61 39.93 16.22
CA GLU A 965 7.23 39.75 16.68
C GLU A 965 6.82 38.27 16.52
N VAL A 966 7.38 37.43 17.37
CA VAL A 966 7.19 35.97 17.31
C VAL A 966 6.25 35.43 18.40
N GLU A 967 5.35 36.27 18.93
CA GLU A 967 4.38 35.82 19.91
C GLU A 967 3.50 34.70 19.33
N ASN A 968 3.44 33.56 20.00
CA ASN A 968 2.71 32.38 19.55
C ASN A 968 3.18 31.81 18.19
N ALA A 969 4.47 32.00 17.85
CA ALA A 969 5.07 31.43 16.65
C ALA A 969 5.44 29.95 16.84
N PRO A 970 5.33 29.12 15.78
CA PRO A 970 5.85 27.75 15.78
C PRO A 970 7.37 27.71 15.90
N GLN A 971 7.88 26.73 16.64
CA GLN A 971 9.29 26.41 16.73
C GLN A 971 9.71 25.41 15.64
N LEU A 972 10.77 25.72 14.91
CA LEU A 972 11.46 24.80 14.01
C LEU A 972 12.65 24.18 14.72
N LEU A 973 12.62 22.85 14.84
CA LEU A 973 13.64 22.07 15.54
C LEU A 973 14.28 21.03 14.62
N CYS A 974 15.46 20.56 14.97
CA CYS A 974 16.25 19.68 14.11
C CYS A 974 15.68 18.25 14.02
N THR A 975 15.18 17.71 15.13
CA THR A 975 14.78 16.30 15.27
C THR A 975 13.35 16.13 15.81
N ARG A 976 12.75 14.95 15.59
CA ARG A 976 11.41 14.63 16.13
C ARG A 976 11.41 14.49 17.64
N ASP A 977 12.52 14.00 18.19
CA ASP A 977 12.71 13.81 19.63
C ASP A 977 12.64 15.15 20.41
N GLU A 978 12.90 16.27 19.73
CA GLU A 978 12.71 17.62 20.29
C GLU A 978 11.27 18.12 20.14
N VAL A 979 10.64 17.86 18.99
CA VAL A 979 9.30 18.36 18.64
C VAL A 979 8.17 17.69 19.41
N ASP A 980 8.21 16.36 19.50
CA ASP A 980 7.08 15.58 20.02
C ASP A 980 6.82 15.88 21.52
N PRO A 981 7.85 15.98 22.40
CA PRO A 981 7.63 16.36 23.80
C PRO A 981 7.03 17.76 23.97
N ILE A 982 7.45 18.74 23.17
CA ILE A 982 6.93 20.12 23.24
C ILE A 982 5.45 20.16 22.88
N ASN A 983 5.10 19.55 21.75
CA ASN A 983 3.71 19.49 21.30
C ASN A 983 2.84 18.74 22.33
N GLN A 984 3.33 17.63 22.88
CA GLN A 984 2.60 16.84 23.87
C GLN A 984 2.40 17.62 25.18
N ALA A 985 3.44 18.29 25.68
CA ALA A 985 3.36 19.11 26.89
C ALA A 985 2.39 20.29 26.73
N LYS A 986 2.47 21.03 25.62
CA LYS A 986 1.55 22.15 25.32
C LYS A 986 0.11 21.66 25.16
N PHE A 987 -0.09 20.52 24.52
CA PHE A 987 -1.42 19.91 24.38
C PHE A 987 -2.01 19.48 25.73
N GLN A 988 -1.19 18.91 26.62
CA GLN A 988 -1.61 18.50 27.97
C GLN A 988 -1.87 19.69 28.89
N ALA A 989 -1.14 20.79 28.73
CA ALA A 989 -1.31 22.02 29.52
C ALA A 989 -2.69 22.67 29.31
N ILE A 990 -3.34 22.46 28.17
CA ILE A 990 -4.73 22.90 27.94
C ILE A 990 -5.68 21.93 28.68
N THR A 991 -5.96 22.20 29.95
CA THR A 991 -6.81 21.36 30.81
C THR A 991 -8.29 21.77 30.80
N GLU A 992 -8.58 23.02 30.46
CA GLU A 992 -9.93 23.60 30.46
C GLU A 992 -10.86 22.92 29.41
N TYR A 993 -10.28 22.49 28.28
CA TYR A 993 -11.05 21.98 27.15
C TYR A 993 -10.80 20.49 26.88
N LYS A 994 -11.90 19.76 26.66
CA LYS A 994 -11.83 18.35 26.23
C LYS A 994 -11.31 18.24 24.79
N PRO A 995 -10.44 17.27 24.49
CA PRO A 995 -9.94 17.06 23.13
C PRO A 995 -11.06 16.57 22.20
N LYS A 996 -11.08 17.10 20.97
CA LYS A 996 -11.89 16.62 19.85
C LYS A 996 -10.97 15.89 18.89
N GLN A 997 -11.24 14.60 18.69
CA GLN A 997 -10.41 13.72 17.89
C GLN A 997 -11.02 13.50 16.50
N TYR A 998 -10.19 13.54 15.46
CA TYR A 998 -10.56 13.22 14.09
C TYR A 998 -9.68 12.09 13.55
N THR A 999 -10.31 10.96 13.23
CA THR A 999 -9.63 9.77 12.69
C THR A 999 -9.68 9.76 11.17
N VAL A 1000 -8.54 9.54 10.54
CA VAL A 1000 -8.39 9.52 9.08
C VAL A 1000 -9.30 8.50 8.40
N ARG A 1001 -9.71 8.80 7.16
CA ARG A 1001 -10.31 7.84 6.25
C ARG A 1001 -9.47 7.69 5.00
N ASP A 1002 -8.82 6.55 4.84
CA ASP A 1002 -8.10 6.20 3.62
C ASP A 1002 -8.65 4.94 2.93
N GLY A 1003 -8.43 4.89 1.63
CA GLY A 1003 -8.93 3.79 0.82
C GLY A 1003 -8.24 3.72 -0.53
N PHE A 1004 -8.34 2.55 -1.11
CA PHE A 1004 -7.83 2.23 -2.43
C PHE A 1004 -8.98 1.66 -3.24
N LYS A 1005 -9.40 2.40 -4.26
CA LYS A 1005 -10.37 1.99 -5.25
C LYS A 1005 -9.61 1.36 -6.40
N TRP A 1006 -9.45 0.04 -6.32
CA TRP A 1006 -8.79 -0.73 -7.36
C TRP A 1006 -9.62 -0.73 -8.64
N ASN A 1007 -8.97 -0.51 -9.79
CA ASN A 1007 -9.57 -0.79 -11.09
C ASN A 1007 -9.21 -2.22 -11.52
N GLU A 1008 -10.21 -3.10 -11.50
CA GLU A 1008 -10.10 -4.53 -11.83
C GLU A 1008 -9.62 -4.81 -13.27
N VAL A 1009 -9.72 -3.82 -14.17
CA VAL A 1009 -9.18 -3.90 -15.55
C VAL A 1009 -7.64 -3.91 -15.57
N LEU A 1010 -6.98 -3.51 -14.47
CA LEU A 1010 -5.53 -3.51 -14.32
C LEU A 1010 -5.10 -4.72 -13.46
N GLU A 1011 -4.64 -5.81 -14.09
CA GLU A 1011 -4.29 -7.13 -13.50
C GLU A 1011 -3.11 -7.16 -12.49
N TRP A 1012 -2.80 -6.07 -11.76
CA TRP A 1012 -1.64 -6.04 -10.85
C TRP A 1012 -1.71 -4.95 -9.78
N GLU A 1013 -1.09 -5.24 -8.62
CA GLU A 1013 -0.84 -4.40 -7.43
C GLU A 1013 -1.97 -4.17 -6.39
N ASN A 1014 -3.11 -4.89 -6.43
CA ASN A 1014 -4.12 -4.78 -5.36
C ASN A 1014 -3.51 -5.01 -3.97
N GLU A 1015 -2.69 -6.06 -3.81
CA GLU A 1015 -2.06 -6.39 -2.52
C GLU A 1015 -1.11 -5.30 -1.99
N LYS A 1016 -0.43 -4.57 -2.89
CA LYS A 1016 0.52 -3.50 -2.53
C LYS A 1016 -0.18 -2.26 -1.99
N TYR A 1017 -1.27 -1.83 -2.64
CA TYR A 1017 -1.99 -0.60 -2.26
C TYR A 1017 -3.15 -0.82 -1.30
N SER A 1018 -3.58 -2.08 -1.10
CA SER A 1018 -4.61 -2.45 -0.12
C SER A 1018 -4.05 -2.89 1.23
N LYS A 1019 -2.73 -3.08 1.36
CA LYS A 1019 -2.09 -3.44 2.63
C LYS A 1019 -2.34 -2.35 3.68
N ARG A 1020 -2.89 -2.74 4.83
CA ARG A 1020 -3.11 -1.86 5.98
C ARG A 1020 -2.04 -2.08 7.06
N LEU A 1021 -1.74 -1.02 7.82
CA LEU A 1021 -0.94 -1.03 9.03
C LEU A 1021 -1.81 -1.44 10.24
N GLU A 1022 -1.18 -1.64 11.39
CA GLU A 1022 -1.86 -2.03 12.64
C GLU A 1022 -2.89 -1.00 13.11
N ASP A 1023 -2.69 0.29 12.79
CA ASP A 1023 -3.62 1.39 13.08
C ASP A 1023 -4.81 1.44 12.10
N GLY A 1024 -4.87 0.49 11.16
CA GLY A 1024 -5.91 0.40 10.14
C GLY A 1024 -5.69 1.30 8.94
N THR A 1025 -4.66 2.15 8.90
CA THR A 1025 -4.36 3.01 7.73
C THR A 1025 -3.68 2.24 6.61
N LEU A 1026 -3.74 2.74 5.38
CA LEU A 1026 -3.03 2.13 4.25
C LEU A 1026 -1.51 2.31 4.38
N ALA A 1027 -0.75 1.22 4.22
CA ALA A 1027 0.71 1.20 4.34
C ALA A 1027 1.40 2.13 3.32
N VAL A 1028 0.79 2.32 2.14
CA VAL A 1028 1.27 3.27 1.13
C VAL A 1028 1.17 4.73 1.60
N HIS A 1029 0.32 5.04 2.57
CA HIS A 1029 0.17 6.37 3.14
C HIS A 1029 0.97 6.60 4.44
N LYS A 1030 1.93 5.71 4.76
CA LYS A 1030 2.77 5.85 5.96
C LYS A 1030 3.43 7.24 6.05
N ASP A 1031 3.90 7.77 4.92
CA ASP A 1031 4.61 9.05 4.84
C ASP A 1031 3.74 10.20 4.28
N HIS A 1032 2.41 10.02 4.25
CA HIS A 1032 1.48 11.03 3.75
C HIS A 1032 1.48 12.29 4.62
N GLN A 1033 1.21 13.46 4.03
CA GLN A 1033 1.25 14.75 4.73
C GLN A 1033 0.18 14.89 5.84
N LEU A 1034 -1.02 14.37 5.58
CA LEU A 1034 -2.13 14.35 6.54
C LEU A 1034 -1.97 13.20 7.54
N ASP A 1035 -1.95 13.55 8.83
CA ASP A 1035 -1.73 12.62 9.93
C ASP A 1035 -2.94 11.69 10.19
N PRO A 1036 -2.71 10.44 10.64
CA PRO A 1036 -3.79 9.47 10.89
C PRO A 1036 -4.81 9.91 11.95
N ILE A 1037 -4.35 10.63 12.97
CA ILE A 1037 -5.15 11.10 14.09
C ILE A 1037 -4.82 12.56 14.29
N VAL A 1038 -5.86 13.40 14.34
CA VAL A 1038 -5.74 14.84 14.62
C VAL A 1038 -6.55 15.13 15.87
N ASP A 1039 -5.85 15.43 16.97
CA ASP A 1039 -6.45 15.83 18.24
C ASP A 1039 -6.38 17.35 18.40
N LEU A 1040 -7.52 17.98 18.66
CA LEU A 1040 -7.65 19.43 18.74
C LEU A 1040 -8.36 19.85 20.03
N LYS A 1041 -7.90 20.95 20.62
CA LYS A 1041 -8.55 21.62 21.76
C LYS A 1041 -8.84 23.07 21.42
N GLU A 1042 -9.81 23.68 22.09
CA GLU A 1042 -9.98 25.13 21.99
C GLU A 1042 -8.74 25.84 22.54
N THR A 1043 -8.39 26.99 21.97
CA THR A 1043 -7.15 27.76 22.21
C THR A 1043 -5.86 27.11 21.72
N MET A 1044 -5.93 25.90 21.14
CA MET A 1044 -4.77 25.23 20.54
C MET A 1044 -4.24 26.00 19.33
N GLN A 1045 -2.93 26.20 19.27
CA GLN A 1045 -2.26 26.70 18.07
C GLN A 1045 -2.18 25.58 17.03
N VAL A 1046 -2.49 25.91 15.79
CA VAL A 1046 -2.52 24.98 14.67
C VAL A 1046 -1.89 25.59 13.42
N MET A 1047 -1.44 24.71 12.53
CA MET A 1047 -0.92 25.08 11.22
C MET A 1047 -1.68 24.33 10.13
N LEU A 1048 -2.01 25.05 9.06
CA LEU A 1048 -2.70 24.52 7.90
C LEU A 1048 -1.73 23.72 7.00
N GLN A 1049 -2.12 22.52 6.59
CA GLN A 1049 -1.27 21.63 5.77
C GLN A 1049 -1.55 21.67 4.27
N VAL A 1050 -2.52 22.48 3.82
CA VAL A 1050 -2.99 22.52 2.43
C VAL A 1050 -3.24 23.96 1.98
N ASN A 1051 -3.26 24.19 0.68
CA ASN A 1051 -3.67 25.48 0.13
C ASN A 1051 -5.20 25.53 0.07
N LEU A 1052 -5.84 26.30 0.95
CA LEU A 1052 -7.29 26.46 0.99
C LEU A 1052 -7.76 27.61 0.10
N ASP A 1053 -7.08 28.76 0.18
CA ASP A 1053 -7.45 29.97 -0.56
C ASP A 1053 -6.22 30.89 -0.65
N ILE A 1054 -5.54 30.84 -1.80
CA ILE A 1054 -4.29 31.58 -2.04
C ILE A 1054 -4.52 33.09 -1.98
N ARG A 1055 -5.65 33.58 -2.51
CA ARG A 1055 -5.99 35.02 -2.49
C ARG A 1055 -6.28 35.51 -1.08
N ALA A 1056 -6.82 34.63 -0.24
CA ALA A 1056 -7.01 34.89 1.18
C ALA A 1056 -5.73 34.76 2.02
N GLY A 1057 -4.60 34.34 1.44
CA GLY A 1057 -3.39 34.00 2.19
C GLY A 1057 -3.52 32.74 3.06
N LEU A 1058 -4.48 31.86 2.76
CA LEU A 1058 -4.68 30.58 3.46
C LEU A 1058 -3.98 29.47 2.67
N VAL A 1059 -2.69 29.35 2.91
CA VAL A 1059 -1.77 28.45 2.22
C VAL A 1059 -1.17 27.42 3.17
N ASN A 1060 -0.47 26.43 2.63
CA ASN A 1060 0.28 25.47 3.44
C ASN A 1060 1.33 26.21 4.30
N GLY A 1061 1.21 26.09 5.62
CA GLY A 1061 1.99 26.83 6.60
C GLY A 1061 1.23 27.95 7.33
N SER A 1062 0.03 28.34 6.87
CA SER A 1062 -0.76 29.39 7.53
C SER A 1062 -1.06 29.01 8.98
N GLN A 1063 -0.80 29.94 9.89
CA GLN A 1063 -0.89 29.76 11.34
C GLN A 1063 -2.23 30.24 11.86
N GLY A 1064 -2.78 29.54 12.83
CA GLY A 1064 -4.00 29.96 13.49
C GLY A 1064 -4.20 29.35 14.87
N VAL A 1065 -5.28 29.78 15.51
CA VAL A 1065 -5.70 29.29 16.82
C VAL A 1065 -7.12 28.75 16.71
N ILE A 1066 -7.38 27.59 17.31
CA ILE A 1066 -8.74 27.08 17.45
C ILE A 1066 -9.53 28.05 18.34
N CYS A 1067 -10.51 28.74 17.76
CA CYS A 1067 -11.32 29.76 18.42
C CYS A 1067 -12.77 29.31 18.68
N GLY A 1068 -13.05 28.03 18.43
CA GLY A 1068 -14.34 27.42 18.69
C GLY A 1068 -14.66 26.33 17.68
N TRP A 1069 -15.94 25.99 17.62
CA TRP A 1069 -16.42 24.82 16.89
C TRP A 1069 -17.71 25.14 16.14
N GLU A 1070 -17.84 24.71 14.88
CA GLU A 1070 -19.08 24.81 14.11
C GLU A 1070 -19.79 23.45 14.10
N ARG A 1071 -21.10 23.42 14.35
CA ARG A 1071 -21.88 22.17 14.23
C ARG A 1071 -21.85 21.66 12.79
N ILE A 1072 -21.72 20.33 12.66
CA ILE A 1072 -21.70 19.70 11.34
C ILE A 1072 -23.04 19.90 10.64
N ASP A 1073 -23.01 20.58 9.50
CA ASP A 1073 -24.13 20.73 8.58
C ASP A 1073 -23.74 20.19 7.20
N LEU A 1074 -24.43 19.13 6.76
CA LEU A 1074 -24.19 18.46 5.48
C LEU A 1074 -24.47 19.36 4.27
N LYS A 1075 -25.26 20.44 4.45
CA LYS A 1075 -25.56 21.43 3.40
C LYS A 1075 -24.42 22.44 3.22
N LYS A 1076 -23.63 22.67 4.28
CA LYS A 1076 -22.46 23.58 4.28
C LYS A 1076 -21.15 22.89 3.88
N LEU A 1077 -21.16 21.58 3.62
CA LEU A 1077 -19.97 20.89 3.13
C LEU A 1077 -19.51 21.53 1.80
N PRO A 1078 -18.18 21.72 1.65
CA PRO A 1078 -17.64 22.43 0.50
C PRO A 1078 -17.89 21.68 -0.81
N VAL A 1079 -18.18 22.45 -1.86
CA VAL A 1079 -18.21 21.96 -3.25
C VAL A 1079 -16.78 21.99 -3.77
N LEU A 1080 -16.28 20.86 -4.28
CA LEU A 1080 -14.89 20.70 -4.68
C LEU A 1080 -14.78 20.79 -6.20
N GLN A 1081 -13.79 21.53 -6.73
CA GLN A 1081 -13.52 21.63 -8.16
C GLN A 1081 -12.15 21.02 -8.53
N GLY A 1082 -11.93 20.74 -9.81
CA GLY A 1082 -10.70 20.11 -10.33
C GLY A 1082 -10.77 18.58 -10.48
N PRO A 1083 -9.65 17.91 -10.80
CA PRO A 1083 -9.60 16.46 -11.04
C PRO A 1083 -10.22 15.65 -9.88
N TYR A 1084 -11.02 14.63 -10.22
CA TYR A 1084 -11.69 13.76 -9.24
C TYR A 1084 -12.55 14.51 -8.21
N SER A 1085 -13.08 15.69 -8.53
CA SER A 1085 -13.93 16.50 -7.65
C SER A 1085 -15.09 15.71 -7.03
N THR A 1086 -15.79 14.93 -7.85
CA THR A 1086 -16.93 14.09 -7.43
C THR A 1086 -16.52 12.97 -6.47
N ASP A 1087 -15.37 12.32 -6.71
CA ASP A 1087 -14.83 11.32 -5.79
C ASP A 1087 -14.35 11.97 -4.49
N ARG A 1088 -13.69 13.13 -4.55
CA ARG A 1088 -13.27 13.89 -3.34
C ARG A 1088 -14.48 14.27 -2.48
N GLU A 1089 -15.55 14.79 -3.09
CA GLU A 1089 -16.78 15.12 -2.37
C GLU A 1089 -17.41 13.89 -1.71
N ARG A 1090 -17.43 12.75 -2.42
CA ARG A 1090 -17.90 11.47 -1.88
C ARG A 1090 -17.09 11.06 -0.65
N HIS A 1091 -15.76 11.18 -0.70
CA HIS A 1091 -14.90 10.82 0.41
C HIS A 1091 -15.02 11.77 1.60
N VAL A 1092 -15.17 13.08 1.37
CA VAL A 1092 -15.48 14.07 2.43
C VAL A 1092 -16.82 13.78 3.10
N ARG A 1093 -17.85 13.43 2.33
CA ARG A 1093 -19.15 13.00 2.90
C ARG A 1093 -19.03 11.70 3.68
N ALA A 1094 -18.27 10.73 3.18
CA ALA A 1094 -18.05 9.46 3.87
C ALA A 1094 -17.26 9.62 5.18
N PHE A 1095 -16.24 10.49 5.19
CA PHE A 1095 -15.53 10.89 6.40
C PHE A 1095 -16.48 11.55 7.41
N THR A 1096 -17.32 12.47 6.93
CA THR A 1096 -18.32 13.16 7.77
C THR A 1096 -19.30 12.16 8.38
N ALA A 1097 -19.83 11.23 7.59
CA ALA A 1097 -20.74 10.20 8.06
C ALA A 1097 -20.08 9.27 9.10
N GLN A 1098 -18.82 8.88 8.87
CA GLN A 1098 -18.04 8.08 9.83
C GLN A 1098 -17.87 8.84 11.14
N HIS A 1099 -17.49 10.12 11.10
CA HIS A 1099 -17.33 10.96 12.30
C HIS A 1099 -18.62 11.08 13.10
N LEU A 1100 -19.76 11.27 12.42
CA LEU A 1100 -21.09 11.33 13.05
C LEU A 1100 -21.51 10.00 13.70
N GLN A 1101 -21.07 8.86 13.15
CA GLN A 1101 -21.35 7.53 13.68
C GLN A 1101 -20.47 7.18 14.89
N THR A 1102 -19.17 7.50 14.82
CA THR A 1102 -18.23 7.20 15.91
C THR A 1102 -18.37 8.12 17.11
N HIS A 1103 -18.99 9.29 16.94
CA HIS A 1103 -19.25 10.26 18.00
C HIS A 1103 -20.76 10.39 18.29
N PRO A 1104 -21.33 9.53 19.16
CA PRO A 1104 -22.75 9.57 19.51
C PRO A 1104 -23.16 10.84 20.26
N ASN A 1105 -22.24 11.46 21.00
CA ASN A 1105 -22.47 12.71 21.72
C ASN A 1105 -22.60 13.89 20.76
N LYS A 1106 -23.68 14.68 20.90
CA LYS A 1106 -23.94 15.84 20.04
C LYS A 1106 -22.85 16.91 20.12
N GLU A 1107 -22.15 17.01 21.24
CA GLU A 1107 -21.07 17.99 21.48
C GLU A 1107 -19.79 17.70 20.68
N ASP A 1108 -19.60 16.47 20.21
CA ASP A 1108 -18.42 16.05 19.44
C ASP A 1108 -18.67 16.10 17.91
N ARG A 1109 -19.89 16.44 17.50
CA ARG A 1109 -20.32 16.54 16.10
C ARG A 1109 -20.10 17.95 15.55
N VAL A 1110 -18.83 18.36 15.54
CA VAL A 1110 -18.41 19.71 15.17
C VAL A 1110 -17.19 19.70 14.25
N TRP A 1111 -16.97 20.81 13.56
CA TRP A 1111 -15.75 21.14 12.81
C TRP A 1111 -14.98 22.26 13.50
N PRO A 1112 -13.63 22.27 13.45
CA PRO A 1112 -12.84 23.31 14.08
C PRO A 1112 -13.02 24.65 13.37
N ARG A 1113 -13.22 25.72 14.15
CA ARG A 1113 -13.13 27.10 13.68
C ARG A 1113 -11.76 27.66 14.05
N VAL A 1114 -11.01 28.09 13.04
CA VAL A 1114 -9.65 28.59 13.21
C VAL A 1114 -9.63 30.08 12.92
N ARG A 1115 -9.07 30.86 13.85
CA ARG A 1115 -8.69 32.26 13.63
C ARG A 1115 -7.25 32.27 13.17
N PHE A 1116 -7.02 32.65 11.91
CA PHE A 1116 -5.69 32.75 11.32
C PHE A 1116 -5.01 34.07 11.70
N SER A 1117 -3.67 34.10 11.57
CA SER A 1117 -2.84 35.29 11.85
C SER A 1117 -3.27 36.52 11.04
N ASN A 1118 -3.75 36.32 9.82
CA ASN A 1118 -4.31 37.38 8.96
C ASN A 1118 -5.68 37.92 9.41
N GLY A 1119 -6.15 37.55 10.61
CA GLY A 1119 -7.41 37.99 11.21
C GLY A 1119 -8.65 37.23 10.73
N ARG A 1120 -8.53 36.39 9.69
CA ARG A 1120 -9.68 35.65 9.14
C ARG A 1120 -10.06 34.50 10.05
N VAL A 1121 -11.37 34.33 10.26
CA VAL A 1121 -11.93 33.15 10.93
C VAL A 1121 -12.57 32.24 9.89
N ARG A 1122 -12.15 30.97 9.86
CA ARG A 1122 -12.66 29.97 8.91
C ARG A 1122 -12.94 28.65 9.62
N THR A 1123 -14.04 28.02 9.22
CA THR A 1123 -14.30 26.62 9.56
C THR A 1123 -13.47 25.74 8.66
N ILE A 1124 -12.75 24.79 9.26
CA ILE A 1124 -11.87 23.88 8.53
C ILE A 1124 -12.61 22.55 8.35
N TYR A 1125 -12.91 22.25 7.09
CA TYR A 1125 -13.59 21.02 6.68
C TYR A 1125 -12.60 19.89 6.39
N PRO A 1126 -13.05 18.62 6.36
CA PRO A 1126 -12.22 17.50 5.93
C PRO A 1126 -11.70 17.71 4.50
N TRP A 1127 -10.42 17.45 4.30
CA TRP A 1127 -9.74 17.54 3.02
C TRP A 1127 -9.43 16.16 2.45
N CYS A 1128 -9.74 15.93 1.18
CA CYS A 1128 -9.45 14.66 0.50
C CYS A 1128 -8.35 14.83 -0.55
N VAL A 1129 -7.25 14.09 -0.37
CA VAL A 1129 -6.19 13.93 -1.38
C VAL A 1129 -6.47 12.63 -2.13
N ILE A 1130 -6.50 12.69 -3.47
CA ILE A 1130 -6.61 11.53 -4.36
C ILE A 1130 -5.36 11.44 -5.22
N THR A 1131 -4.74 10.26 -5.25
CA THR A 1131 -3.63 9.94 -6.12
C THR A 1131 -4.06 8.87 -7.12
N ALA A 1132 -3.94 9.17 -8.40
CA ALA A 1132 -4.24 8.22 -9.47
C ALA A 1132 -3.07 7.25 -9.65
N ILE A 1133 -3.37 5.96 -9.64
CA ILE A 1133 -2.42 4.86 -9.78
C ILE A 1133 -2.69 4.12 -11.10
N GLY A 1134 -1.64 4.00 -11.91
CA GLY A 1134 -1.69 3.35 -13.22
C GLY A 1134 -1.47 4.32 -14.39
N ASP A 1135 -1.33 3.75 -15.59
CA ASP A 1135 -0.94 4.51 -16.78
C ASP A 1135 -2.07 4.65 -17.81
N ILE A 1136 -3.22 4.03 -17.57
CA ILE A 1136 -4.34 3.96 -18.52
C ILE A 1136 -5.63 4.20 -17.73
N ARG A 1137 -6.50 5.07 -18.25
CA ARG A 1137 -7.83 5.29 -17.67
C ARG A 1137 -8.74 4.06 -17.90
N PRO A 1138 -9.62 3.71 -16.94
CA PRO A 1138 -9.75 4.32 -15.62
C PRO A 1138 -8.53 4.04 -14.73
N TYR A 1139 -8.06 5.03 -13.97
CA TYR A 1139 -6.99 4.78 -13.00
C TYR A 1139 -7.53 4.04 -11.77
N SER A 1140 -6.67 3.29 -11.08
CA SER A 1140 -6.96 2.96 -9.68
C SER A 1140 -6.79 4.23 -8.84
N LEU A 1141 -7.62 4.45 -7.83
CA LEU A 1141 -7.58 5.69 -7.05
C LEU A 1141 -7.21 5.38 -5.61
N LEU A 1142 -6.10 5.94 -5.16
CA LEU A 1142 -5.70 5.94 -3.76
C LEU A 1142 -6.19 7.26 -3.15
N HIS A 1143 -6.77 7.23 -1.95
CA HIS A 1143 -7.28 8.46 -1.33
C HIS A 1143 -7.04 8.50 0.18
N ARG A 1144 -6.81 9.70 0.73
CA ARG A 1144 -6.78 9.98 2.17
C ARG A 1144 -7.59 11.23 2.48
N THR A 1145 -8.48 11.12 3.46
CA THR A 1145 -9.37 12.22 3.91
C THR A 1145 -9.17 12.48 5.39
N GLN A 1146 -8.87 13.72 5.76
CA GLN A 1146 -8.61 14.15 7.15
C GLN A 1146 -8.79 15.67 7.29
N ILE A 1147 -8.95 16.18 8.52
CA ILE A 1147 -8.83 17.60 8.84
C ILE A 1147 -7.37 18.07 8.56
N PRO A 1148 -7.12 19.05 7.68
CA PRO A 1148 -5.78 19.44 7.25
C PRO A 1148 -5.07 20.37 8.26
N LEU A 1149 -5.07 20.02 9.54
CA LEU A 1149 -4.44 20.78 10.62
C LEU A 1149 -3.46 19.92 11.39
N VAL A 1150 -2.36 20.53 11.82
CA VAL A 1150 -1.38 19.95 12.75
C VAL A 1150 -1.11 20.92 13.91
N PRO A 1151 -0.54 20.44 15.03
CA PRO A 1151 -0.09 21.31 16.10
C PRO A 1151 0.83 22.42 15.59
N GLY A 1152 0.54 23.65 15.99
CA GLY A 1152 1.24 24.86 15.56
C GLY A 1152 2.33 25.33 16.52
N TRP A 1153 2.71 24.53 17.53
CA TRP A 1153 3.74 24.93 18.51
C TRP A 1153 5.15 24.55 18.09
N ALA A 1154 5.36 23.34 17.57
CA ALA A 1154 6.67 22.87 17.12
C ALA A 1154 6.56 21.93 15.92
N ILE A 1155 7.49 22.04 14.97
CA ILE A 1155 7.60 21.17 13.80
C ILE A 1155 9.09 21.00 13.42
N THR A 1156 9.45 19.88 12.77
CA THR A 1156 10.83 19.68 12.36
C THR A 1156 11.18 20.54 11.15
N ILE A 1157 12.44 21.00 11.05
CA ILE A 1157 12.94 21.74 9.88
C ILE A 1157 12.67 20.95 8.59
N HIS A 1158 12.90 19.64 8.60
CA HIS A 1158 12.57 18.73 7.49
C HIS A 1158 11.08 18.73 7.09
N LYS A 1159 10.15 18.81 8.06
CA LYS A 1159 8.70 18.87 7.79
C LYS A 1159 8.27 20.25 7.27
N SER A 1160 9.05 21.30 7.55
CA SER A 1160 8.77 22.68 7.12
C SER A 1160 9.13 22.96 5.66
N GLN A 1161 9.90 22.09 5.00
CA GLN A 1161 10.33 22.27 3.61
C GLN A 1161 9.11 22.46 2.69
N GLY A 1162 9.13 23.52 1.89
CA GLY A 1162 8.01 23.95 1.04
C GLY A 1162 6.99 24.87 1.71
N MET A 1163 6.94 24.95 3.05
CA MET A 1163 6.02 25.85 3.78
C MET A 1163 6.49 27.31 3.74
N THR A 1164 5.53 28.23 3.91
CA THR A 1164 5.78 29.66 4.12
C THR A 1164 5.21 30.04 5.48
N LEU A 1165 6.05 30.61 6.36
CA LEU A 1165 5.70 30.93 7.74
C LEU A 1165 5.84 32.44 7.96
N GLU A 1166 4.73 33.10 8.32
CA GLU A 1166 4.75 34.53 8.63
C GLU A 1166 5.55 34.84 9.90
N ARG A 1167 5.46 33.94 10.90
CA ARG A 1167 6.18 34.04 12.16
C ARG A 1167 6.80 32.69 12.51
N VAL A 1168 8.04 32.65 12.96
CA VAL A 1168 8.73 31.38 13.22
C VAL A 1168 9.87 31.60 14.20
N ILE A 1169 9.97 30.68 15.16
CA ILE A 1169 11.12 30.56 16.04
C ILE A 1169 11.97 29.40 15.52
N VAL A 1170 13.27 29.59 15.38
CA VAL A 1170 14.16 28.57 14.84
C VAL A 1170 15.24 28.26 15.88
N ASN A 1171 15.40 26.99 16.21
CA ASN A 1171 16.49 26.52 17.05
C ASN A 1171 17.43 25.65 16.21
N LEU A 1172 18.70 26.07 16.13
CA LEU A 1172 19.74 25.41 15.32
C LEU A 1172 20.80 24.72 16.18
N SER A 1173 20.62 24.62 17.51
CA SER A 1173 21.61 24.04 18.43
C SER A 1173 22.00 22.60 18.09
N ARG A 1174 21.12 21.85 17.44
CA ARG A 1174 21.33 20.47 16.98
C ARG A 1174 21.35 20.34 15.46
N ALA A 1175 21.62 21.43 14.73
CA ALA A 1175 21.79 21.38 13.28
C ALA A 1175 22.99 20.49 12.95
N PHE A 1176 22.82 19.59 12.00
CA PHE A 1176 23.82 18.56 11.66
C PHE A 1176 24.12 18.47 10.17
N ALA A 1177 23.41 19.24 9.34
CA ALA A 1177 23.58 19.26 7.89
C ALA A 1177 23.61 20.70 7.37
N GLU A 1178 24.50 20.98 6.42
CA GLU A 1178 24.78 22.32 5.89
C GLU A 1178 23.51 23.02 5.35
N GLY A 1179 22.71 22.31 4.55
CA GLY A 1179 21.46 22.86 4.00
C GLY A 1179 20.32 23.03 5.02
N GLN A 1180 20.46 22.53 6.25
CA GLN A 1180 19.41 22.59 7.26
C GLN A 1180 19.16 24.01 7.76
N VAL A 1181 20.23 24.81 7.89
CA VAL A 1181 20.16 26.22 8.30
C VAL A 1181 19.40 27.03 7.25
N TYR A 1182 19.79 26.93 5.98
CA TYR A 1182 19.12 27.62 4.88
C TYR A 1182 17.64 27.21 4.75
N VAL A 1183 17.32 25.92 4.87
CA VAL A 1183 15.93 25.46 4.82
C VAL A 1183 15.10 26.10 5.95
N ALA A 1184 15.64 26.16 7.17
CA ALA A 1184 14.95 26.73 8.33
C ALA A 1184 14.71 28.25 8.18
N LEU A 1185 15.77 29.01 7.87
CA LEU A 1185 15.68 30.47 7.73
C LEU A 1185 14.78 30.87 6.55
N SER A 1186 14.87 30.15 5.42
CA SER A 1186 14.08 30.46 4.22
C SER A 1186 12.58 30.19 4.36
N ARG A 1187 12.09 29.65 5.50
CA ARG A 1187 10.66 29.52 5.78
C ARG A 1187 10.00 30.84 6.13
N ALA A 1188 10.75 31.73 6.77
CA ALA A 1188 10.25 33.04 7.18
C ALA A 1188 9.97 33.93 5.95
N THR A 1189 8.91 34.74 6.04
CA THR A 1189 8.58 35.77 5.03
C THR A 1189 9.42 37.04 5.20
N GLY A 1190 9.99 37.28 6.38
CA GLY A 1190 10.83 38.45 6.69
C GLY A 1190 11.43 38.38 8.09
N LEU A 1191 12.37 39.28 8.39
CA LEU A 1191 13.08 39.34 9.68
C LEU A 1191 12.14 39.58 10.86
N ARG A 1192 11.19 40.51 10.75
CA ARG A 1192 10.24 40.82 11.86
C ARG A 1192 9.47 39.58 12.36
N GLY A 1193 9.27 38.58 11.52
CA GLY A 1193 8.61 37.33 11.87
C GLY A 1193 9.56 36.20 12.24
N LEU A 1194 10.87 36.39 12.21
CA LEU A 1194 11.87 35.38 12.53
C LEU A 1194 12.42 35.62 13.93
N LYS A 1195 12.71 34.55 14.67
CA LYS A 1195 13.56 34.62 15.86
C LYS A 1195 14.44 33.39 15.91
N LEU A 1196 15.72 33.59 16.20
CA LEU A 1196 16.63 32.49 16.50
C LEU A 1196 16.75 32.31 18.01
N GLU A 1197 16.69 31.06 18.46
CA GLU A 1197 16.93 30.67 19.85
C GLU A 1197 18.29 29.95 19.98
N ASP A 1198 18.91 30.08 21.15
CA ASP A 1198 20.24 29.57 21.53
C ASP A 1198 21.45 30.29 20.88
N SER A 1199 22.56 29.57 20.68
CA SER A 1199 23.88 30.10 20.33
C SER A 1199 24.05 30.31 18.82
N ALA A 1200 24.73 31.40 18.45
CA ALA A 1200 25.15 31.69 17.07
C ALA A 1200 25.99 30.57 16.44
N GLN A 1201 26.56 29.65 17.24
CA GLN A 1201 27.26 28.46 16.74
C GLN A 1201 26.41 27.59 15.81
N GLY A 1202 25.08 27.59 15.93
CA GLY A 1202 24.21 26.85 15.01
C GLY A 1202 24.14 27.46 13.61
N LEU A 1203 24.43 28.76 13.47
CA LEU A 1203 24.46 29.46 12.18
C LEU A 1203 25.72 29.16 11.37
N THR A 1204 26.80 28.77 12.05
CA THR A 1204 28.08 28.44 11.40
C THR A 1204 28.10 27.02 10.83
N VAL A 1205 27.07 26.22 11.11
CA VAL A 1205 26.90 24.87 10.55
C VAL A 1205 26.65 24.99 9.05
N GLY A 1206 27.70 24.74 8.25
CA GLY A 1206 27.69 24.89 6.80
C GLY A 1206 28.36 26.16 6.27
N GLU A 1207 29.09 26.91 7.11
CA GLU A 1207 30.02 27.94 6.64
C GLU A 1207 31.07 27.34 5.67
N GLY A 1208 31.30 28.03 4.56
CA GLY A 1208 32.10 27.53 3.44
C GLY A 1208 31.26 26.84 2.35
N GLY A 1209 30.03 26.42 2.67
CA GLY A 1209 29.14 25.73 1.75
C GLY A 1209 29.71 24.40 1.25
N ASN A 1210 28.99 23.79 0.30
CA ASN A 1210 29.50 22.63 -0.42
C ASN A 1210 30.27 23.09 -1.67
N GLU A 1211 31.60 22.94 -1.65
CA GLU A 1211 32.48 23.40 -2.72
C GLU A 1211 32.14 22.76 -4.07
N GLU A 1212 31.71 21.50 -4.10
CA GLU A 1212 31.32 20.84 -5.34
C GLU A 1212 30.07 21.47 -5.96
N VAL A 1213 29.07 21.81 -5.14
CA VAL A 1213 27.86 22.49 -5.57
C VAL A 1213 28.19 23.91 -6.02
N ARG A 1214 29.06 24.62 -5.30
CA ARG A 1214 29.56 25.95 -5.69
C ARG A 1214 30.19 25.90 -7.07
N GLN A 1215 31.18 25.02 -7.27
CA GLN A 1215 31.88 24.86 -8.54
C GLN A 1215 30.91 24.49 -9.67
N PHE A 1216 30.01 23.53 -9.45
CA PHE A 1216 29.01 23.15 -10.46
C PHE A 1216 28.14 24.33 -10.91
N LEU A 1217 27.69 25.15 -9.96
CA LEU A 1217 26.85 26.31 -10.29
C LEU A 1217 27.63 27.42 -10.99
N VAL A 1218 28.89 27.66 -10.59
CA VAL A 1218 29.80 28.58 -11.31
C VAL A 1218 30.01 28.10 -12.75
N ASP A 1219 30.33 26.83 -12.95
CA ASP A 1219 30.56 26.25 -14.27
C ASP A 1219 29.30 26.31 -15.15
N THR A 1220 28.12 26.20 -14.54
CA THR A 1220 26.84 26.15 -15.24
C THR A 1220 26.27 27.54 -15.54
N PHE A 1221 26.42 28.50 -14.63
CA PHE A 1221 25.73 29.80 -14.68
C PHE A 1221 26.66 31.02 -14.67
N GLY A 1222 27.97 30.82 -14.51
CA GLY A 1222 28.98 31.86 -14.41
C GLY A 1222 29.23 32.35 -12.97
N PRO A 1223 30.39 32.98 -12.72
CA PRO A 1223 30.76 33.48 -11.39
C PRO A 1223 29.90 34.68 -10.93
N GLU A 1224 29.28 35.41 -11.86
CA GLU A 1224 28.43 36.58 -11.62
C GLU A 1224 27.30 36.32 -10.61
N MET A 1225 26.89 35.05 -10.41
CA MET A 1225 25.88 34.68 -9.42
C MET A 1225 26.35 34.82 -7.97
N PHE A 1226 27.66 34.90 -7.72
CA PHE A 1226 28.28 35.12 -6.41
C PHE A 1226 28.70 36.58 -6.21
N GLU A 1227 29.08 37.27 -7.30
CA GLU A 1227 29.54 38.67 -7.30
C GLU A 1227 28.49 39.68 -6.82
N GLN A 1228 27.19 39.33 -6.86
CA GLN A 1228 26.10 40.20 -6.38
C GLN A 1228 25.83 40.08 -4.87
N VAL A 1229 26.43 39.10 -4.20
CA VAL A 1229 26.14 38.74 -2.79
C VAL A 1229 27.34 38.97 -1.88
N GLU A 1230 28.55 38.81 -2.40
CA GLU A 1230 29.80 39.18 -1.71
C GLU A 1230 29.78 40.70 -1.45
N ASP A 1231 29.99 41.08 -0.19
CA ASP A 1231 30.19 42.49 0.15
C ASP A 1231 31.42 42.97 -0.62
N GLN A 1232 31.28 44.03 -1.42
CA GLN A 1232 32.44 44.79 -1.88
C GLN A 1232 33.06 45.41 -0.62
N GLU A 1233 33.91 44.67 0.07
CA GLU A 1233 34.90 45.26 0.96
C GLU A 1233 35.84 46.07 0.05
N THR A 1234 35.53 47.36 -0.06
CA THR A 1234 36.51 48.36 -0.47
C THR A 1234 37.63 48.35 0.56
N ASP A 1235 38.79 47.83 0.15
CA ASP A 1235 40.17 48.00 0.67
C ASP A 1235 40.38 48.31 2.16
#